data_AF-A0A8J7Q9N0-F1
#
_entry.id   AF-A0A8J7Q9N0-F1
#
_cell.length_a   1.000
_cell.length_b   1.000
_cell.length_c   1.000
_cell.angle_alpha   90.00
_cell.angle_beta   90.00
_cell.angle_gamma   90.00
#
_symmetry.space_group_name_H-M   'P 1'
#
loop_
_entity.id
_entity.type
_entity.pdbx_description
1 polymer ?
#
loop_
_entity_poly.entity_id
_entity_poly.type
_entity_poly.pdbx_seq_one_letter_code
_entity_poly.pdbx_strand_id
1 'polypeptide(L)'
;MLLISLLPLFAAPLLHILCQRNTTLAKTMDGFIFMAIGGLILMDILPAVVYAGGWWTLPLLLLGFLVPTLSERVWHNVRGVHRAALVFGLVGLFIHAVTDGAALVHTGGGDHGHGHHHDHESLLSLGVLLHRIPIGLTIWYFVRPQFGRIAAWGVLCLIALGTFVGYHQAEALLAPLSTAGMAYFQAFVVGSLLHILFHRPHADGESCDHHHGKSNWAEGFGNLLGVLFVAQFSHQHHLSETAWFDEMTHALLDLTLESAPALVLAYVLAGLATSFVPKSYAQWMGRGRPLMQSFRGMVVGLPLPVCSCGVVPLYHTLVRKGAPPTAAMAFLIATPELGIDAVLISLPLLGETMTGIRIVAAALVALTVGILIGRLAKPNEEPSAAMNLAENQDLTWQQKVKQGFTHGMGELVDHTGPWILFGLLIAAAMQPFLGNGMLSQIPAGWEVPLFALLGMPLYVCASGATPLIAVFLFHGVSPGAALAFLITGPATNVTTFGVLSRLHGPKIAAAFGGATFVITVLLGFATNWLVPEFDPKPVIGEHHHGSLLQNGSTAILILMFGYSWLRRGARAFLGELITQGHDHDHDHDHGHGHGHAHHHHGDCGHDHGHGHKHDHGHHQHDDHGHDHKPDDGHNHAHDQGDCAHDHGVGKGRGHHNKEGR
;
A
#
# COMPACT_ATOMS: atom_id res chain seq x y z
N MET A 1 4.41 -38.96 -13.75
CA MET A 1 3.82 -37.68 -13.28
C MET A 1 3.28 -36.77 -14.39
N LEU A 2 3.99 -36.54 -15.51
CA LEU A 2 3.60 -35.59 -16.56
C LEU A 2 2.08 -35.52 -16.90
N LEU A 3 1.43 -36.63 -17.26
CA LEU A 3 -0.01 -36.63 -17.60
C LEU A 3 -0.91 -36.17 -16.44
N ILE A 4 -0.57 -36.51 -15.20
CA ILE A 4 -1.30 -36.08 -14.01
C ILE A 4 -1.15 -34.56 -13.83
N SER A 5 0.05 -34.02 -14.05
CA SER A 5 0.33 -32.56 -14.00
C SER A 5 -0.45 -31.72 -15.03
N LEU A 6 -1.08 -32.33 -16.03
CA LEU A 6 -1.88 -31.63 -17.03
C LEU A 6 -3.38 -31.58 -16.66
N LEU A 7 -3.87 -32.46 -15.78
CA LEU A 7 -5.27 -32.51 -15.38
C LEU A 7 -5.78 -31.20 -14.72
N PRO A 8 -5.03 -30.53 -13.81
CA PRO A 8 -5.53 -29.34 -13.15
C PRO A 8 -5.58 -28.11 -14.08
N LEU A 9 -4.64 -28.02 -15.03
CA LEU A 9 -4.60 -26.99 -16.07
C LEU A 9 -5.91 -26.97 -16.88
N PHE A 10 -6.44 -28.16 -17.21
CA PHE A 10 -7.69 -28.33 -17.94
C PHE A 10 -8.96 -28.41 -17.06
N ALA A 11 -8.85 -28.26 -15.73
CA ALA A 11 -10.01 -28.17 -14.84
C ALA A 11 -10.68 -26.78 -14.87
N ALA A 12 -9.93 -25.74 -15.24
CA ALA A 12 -10.38 -24.35 -15.22
C ALA A 12 -11.66 -24.04 -16.04
N PRO A 13 -11.85 -24.59 -17.27
CA PRO A 13 -13.09 -24.39 -18.02
C PRO A 13 -14.34 -24.97 -17.33
N LEU A 14 -14.18 -26.08 -16.58
CA LEU A 14 -15.26 -26.70 -15.81
C LEU A 14 -15.61 -25.87 -14.58
N LEU A 15 -14.60 -25.44 -13.82
CA LEU A 15 -14.76 -24.54 -12.66
C LEU A 15 -15.46 -23.23 -13.06
N HIS A 16 -15.08 -22.65 -14.20
CA HIS A 16 -15.74 -21.45 -14.74
C HIS A 16 -17.23 -21.68 -15.07
N ILE A 17 -17.62 -22.84 -15.60
CA ILE A 17 -19.03 -23.17 -15.87
C ILE A 17 -19.85 -23.24 -14.56
N LEU A 18 -19.24 -23.73 -13.47
CA LEU A 18 -19.85 -23.71 -12.14
C LEU A 18 -19.97 -22.27 -11.60
N CYS A 19 -18.94 -21.44 -11.77
CA CYS A 19 -18.95 -20.03 -11.36
C CYS A 19 -20.03 -19.22 -12.08
N GLN A 20 -20.26 -19.44 -13.38
CA GLN A 20 -21.31 -18.75 -14.14
C GLN A 20 -22.74 -19.03 -13.63
N ARG A 21 -22.94 -20.00 -12.73
CA ARG A 21 -24.23 -20.31 -12.11
C ARG A 21 -24.37 -19.79 -10.67
N ASN A 22 -23.32 -19.23 -10.09
CA ASN A 22 -23.29 -18.83 -8.68
C ASN A 22 -22.32 -17.65 -8.47
N THR A 23 -22.87 -16.45 -8.27
CA THR A 23 -22.11 -15.20 -8.09
C THR A 23 -21.24 -15.21 -6.83
N THR A 24 -21.67 -15.88 -5.75
CA THR A 24 -20.85 -16.10 -4.55
C THR A 24 -19.63 -16.94 -4.88
N LEU A 25 -19.81 -18.06 -5.57
CA LEU A 25 -18.70 -18.93 -6.01
C LEU A 25 -17.74 -18.20 -6.96
N ALA A 26 -18.27 -17.39 -7.88
CA ALA A 26 -17.45 -16.57 -8.77
C ALA A 26 -16.55 -15.59 -7.98
N LYS A 27 -17.10 -14.90 -6.96
CA LYS A 27 -16.33 -14.00 -6.07
C LYS A 27 -15.31 -14.75 -5.21
N THR A 28 -15.67 -15.92 -4.68
CA THR A 28 -14.72 -16.80 -3.97
C THR A 28 -13.57 -17.27 -4.87
N MET A 29 -13.85 -17.65 -6.12
CA MET A 29 -12.79 -18.03 -7.06
C MET A 29 -11.94 -16.84 -7.48
N ASP A 30 -12.52 -15.66 -7.70
CA ASP A 30 -11.76 -14.47 -8.10
C ASP A 30 -10.82 -13.95 -6.99
N GLY A 31 -11.22 -14.08 -5.72
CA GLY A 31 -10.36 -13.87 -4.55
C GLY A 31 -9.27 -14.94 -4.41
N PHE A 32 -9.65 -16.23 -4.51
CA PHE A 32 -8.69 -17.35 -4.50
C PHE A 32 -7.60 -17.18 -5.57
N ILE A 33 -8.00 -16.89 -6.81
CA ILE A 33 -7.11 -16.62 -7.95
C ILE A 33 -6.17 -15.45 -7.62
N PHE A 34 -6.70 -14.34 -7.11
CA PHE A 34 -5.89 -13.16 -6.76
C PHE A 34 -4.82 -13.47 -5.71
N MET A 35 -5.22 -14.12 -4.61
CA MET A 35 -4.32 -14.40 -3.49
C MET A 35 -3.34 -15.54 -3.78
N ALA A 36 -3.76 -16.58 -4.49
CA ALA A 36 -2.88 -17.69 -4.86
C ALA A 36 -1.81 -17.26 -5.86
N ILE A 37 -2.15 -16.49 -6.90
CA ILE A 37 -1.15 -15.96 -7.86
C ILE A 37 -0.25 -14.96 -7.17
N GLY A 38 -0.81 -13.98 -6.44
CA GLY A 38 -0.02 -12.96 -5.76
C GLY A 38 0.96 -13.55 -4.75
N GLY A 39 0.50 -14.52 -3.95
CA GLY A 39 1.34 -15.25 -3.00
C GLY A 39 2.43 -16.09 -3.66
N LEU A 40 2.11 -16.89 -4.69
CA LEU A 40 3.13 -17.65 -5.44
C LEU A 40 4.19 -16.72 -6.06
N ILE A 41 3.75 -15.63 -6.72
CA ILE A 41 4.70 -14.68 -7.32
C ILE A 41 5.61 -14.06 -6.26
N LEU A 42 5.08 -13.65 -5.10
CA LEU A 42 5.85 -12.95 -4.07
C LEU A 42 6.71 -13.87 -3.17
N MET A 43 6.30 -15.12 -2.97
CA MET A 43 6.92 -16.03 -1.98
C MET A 43 7.77 -17.14 -2.61
N ASP A 44 7.56 -17.48 -3.88
CA ASP A 44 8.25 -18.56 -4.59
C ASP A 44 9.06 -18.00 -5.78
N ILE A 45 8.39 -17.32 -6.72
CA ILE A 45 9.05 -16.84 -7.95
C ILE A 45 9.99 -15.65 -7.68
N LEU A 46 9.55 -14.66 -6.89
CA LEU A 46 10.35 -13.47 -6.60
C LEU A 46 11.67 -13.78 -5.87
N PRO A 47 11.70 -14.57 -4.78
CA PRO A 47 12.95 -14.87 -4.09
C PRO A 47 13.93 -15.67 -4.96
N ALA A 48 13.44 -16.69 -5.67
CA ALA A 48 14.27 -17.50 -6.58
C ALA A 48 14.89 -16.65 -7.70
N VAL A 49 14.13 -15.73 -8.29
CA VAL A 49 14.62 -14.79 -9.30
C VAL A 49 15.68 -13.84 -8.72
N VAL A 50 15.41 -13.24 -7.54
CA VAL A 50 16.36 -12.31 -6.88
C VAL A 50 17.66 -13.02 -6.51
N TYR A 51 17.59 -14.27 -6.05
CA TYR A 51 18.76 -15.10 -5.76
C TYR A 51 19.56 -15.42 -7.03
N ALA A 52 18.90 -15.86 -8.10
CA ALA A 52 19.56 -16.28 -9.35
C ALA A 52 20.14 -15.11 -10.19
N GLY A 53 19.54 -13.91 -10.13
CA GLY A 53 19.98 -12.74 -10.90
C GLY A 53 20.71 -11.66 -10.09
N GLY A 54 20.64 -11.71 -8.77
CA GLY A 54 21.15 -10.66 -7.88
C GLY A 54 20.37 -9.34 -7.99
N TRP A 55 20.95 -8.26 -7.44
CA TRP A 55 20.26 -6.98 -7.22
C TRP A 55 19.65 -6.33 -8.48
N TRP A 56 20.22 -6.59 -9.67
CA TRP A 56 19.71 -6.10 -10.96
C TRP A 56 18.29 -6.59 -11.31
N THR A 57 17.81 -7.65 -10.66
CA THR A 57 16.42 -8.13 -10.81
C THR A 57 15.39 -7.14 -10.27
N LEU A 58 15.68 -6.44 -9.17
CA LEU A 58 14.76 -5.49 -8.54
C LEU A 58 14.38 -4.31 -9.47
N PRO A 59 15.31 -3.58 -10.12
CA PRO A 59 14.95 -2.55 -11.09
C PRO A 59 14.31 -3.11 -12.37
N LEU A 60 14.61 -4.35 -12.78
CA LEU A 60 13.96 -5.00 -13.93
C LEU A 60 12.50 -5.41 -13.63
N LEU A 61 12.22 -5.86 -12.41
CA LEU A 61 10.86 -6.11 -11.93
C LEU A 61 10.07 -4.81 -11.82
N LEU A 62 10.67 -3.77 -11.24
CA LEU A 62 10.05 -2.44 -11.18
C LEU A 62 9.76 -1.90 -12.59
N LEU A 63 10.68 -2.08 -13.53
CA LEU A 63 10.48 -1.73 -14.94
C LEU A 63 9.33 -2.53 -15.55
N GLY A 64 9.27 -3.84 -15.33
CA GLY A 64 8.18 -4.70 -15.80
C GLY A 64 6.80 -4.29 -15.26
N PHE A 65 6.74 -3.82 -14.01
CA PHE A 65 5.51 -3.31 -13.39
C PHE A 65 5.10 -1.92 -13.91
N LEU A 66 6.06 -1.04 -14.18
CA LEU A 66 5.80 0.34 -14.61
C LEU A 66 5.59 0.48 -16.14
N VAL A 67 6.21 -0.36 -16.96
CA VAL A 67 6.13 -0.28 -18.43
C VAL A 67 4.69 -0.29 -18.96
N PRO A 68 3.76 -1.14 -18.48
CA PRO A 68 2.36 -1.07 -18.88
C PRO A 68 1.72 0.29 -18.54
N THR A 69 1.81 0.75 -17.28
CA THR A 69 1.24 2.04 -16.84
C THR A 69 1.79 3.24 -17.63
N LEU A 70 3.11 3.25 -17.89
CA LEU A 70 3.75 4.29 -18.69
C LEU A 70 3.27 4.24 -20.15
N SER A 71 3.09 3.04 -20.70
CA SER A 71 2.61 2.86 -22.08
C SER A 71 1.14 3.27 -22.24
N GLU A 72 0.27 2.98 -21.27
CA GLU A 72 -1.12 3.46 -21.27
C GLU A 72 -1.19 5.00 -21.28
N ARG A 73 -0.32 5.64 -20.49
CA ARG A 73 -0.22 7.10 -20.38
C ARG A 73 0.34 7.77 -21.64
N VAL A 74 1.23 7.12 -22.39
CA VAL A 74 1.87 7.67 -23.60
C VAL A 74 1.03 7.45 -24.85
N TRP A 75 0.43 6.27 -25.03
CA TRP A 75 -0.27 5.93 -26.28
C TRP A 75 -1.78 6.16 -26.25
N HIS A 76 -2.38 6.48 -25.10
CA HIS A 76 -3.84 6.61 -24.85
C HIS A 76 -4.71 5.38 -25.21
N ASN A 77 -4.14 4.36 -25.87
CA ASN A 77 -4.79 3.13 -26.30
C ASN A 77 -4.66 2.03 -25.22
N VAL A 78 -5.34 2.24 -24.09
CA VAL A 78 -5.36 1.32 -22.93
C VAL A 78 -5.64 -0.13 -23.35
N ARG A 79 -6.61 -0.35 -24.24
CA ARG A 79 -6.97 -1.69 -24.75
C ARG A 79 -5.86 -2.35 -25.58
N GLY A 80 -5.07 -1.56 -26.30
CA GLY A 80 -3.91 -2.05 -27.06
C GLY A 80 -2.75 -2.43 -26.15
N VAL A 81 -2.42 -1.56 -25.19
CA VAL A 81 -1.33 -1.79 -24.22
C VAL A 81 -1.62 -2.99 -23.33
N HIS A 82 -2.83 -3.08 -22.76
CA HIS A 82 -3.21 -4.21 -21.90
C HIS A 82 -3.16 -5.55 -22.65
N ARG A 83 -3.56 -5.58 -23.93
CA ARG A 83 -3.41 -6.77 -24.79
C ARG A 83 -1.95 -7.13 -25.05
N ALA A 84 -1.08 -6.14 -25.30
CA ALA A 84 0.36 -6.37 -25.49
C ALA A 84 1.00 -6.93 -24.20
N ALA A 85 0.71 -6.34 -23.04
CA ALA A 85 1.18 -6.81 -21.75
C ALA A 85 0.72 -8.26 -21.47
N LEU A 86 -0.54 -8.61 -21.76
CA LEU A 86 -1.03 -9.98 -21.66
C LEU A 86 -0.29 -10.94 -22.61
N VAL A 87 0.01 -10.54 -23.85
CA VAL A 87 0.80 -11.37 -24.78
C VAL A 87 2.23 -11.60 -24.27
N PHE A 88 2.91 -10.57 -23.75
CA PHE A 88 4.24 -10.75 -23.13
C PHE A 88 4.18 -11.66 -21.89
N GLY A 89 3.16 -11.50 -21.04
CA GLY A 89 2.91 -12.38 -19.90
C GLY A 89 2.69 -13.84 -20.31
N LEU A 90 1.98 -14.09 -21.42
CA LEU A 90 1.79 -15.44 -21.96
C LEU A 90 3.06 -16.06 -22.55
N VAL A 91 3.96 -15.27 -23.14
CA VAL A 91 5.28 -15.75 -23.59
C VAL A 91 6.14 -16.14 -22.38
N GLY A 92 6.16 -15.31 -21.33
CA GLY A 92 6.85 -15.64 -20.08
C GLY A 92 6.28 -16.89 -19.41
N LEU A 93 4.95 -17.03 -19.38
CA LEU A 93 4.25 -18.20 -18.84
C LEU A 93 4.54 -19.49 -19.63
N PHE A 94 4.72 -19.41 -20.95
CA PHE A 94 5.14 -20.55 -21.77
C PHE A 94 6.56 -21.01 -21.43
N ILE A 95 7.51 -20.08 -21.25
CA ILE A 95 8.89 -20.41 -20.88
C ILE A 95 8.92 -20.99 -19.44
N HIS A 96 8.13 -20.45 -18.51
CA HIS A 96 7.94 -21.02 -17.18
C HIS A 96 7.36 -22.45 -17.24
N ALA A 97 6.41 -22.73 -18.14
CA ALA A 97 5.89 -24.07 -18.34
C ALA A 97 6.93 -25.06 -18.93
N VAL A 98 7.91 -24.58 -19.70
CA VAL A 98 9.08 -25.39 -20.11
C VAL A 98 9.97 -25.72 -18.91
N THR A 99 10.20 -24.77 -17.99
CA THR A 99 10.96 -25.04 -16.74
C THR A 99 10.22 -25.98 -15.79
N ASP A 100 8.88 -25.89 -15.66
CA ASP A 100 8.07 -26.89 -14.94
C ASP A 100 8.29 -28.30 -15.50
N GLY A 101 8.32 -28.41 -16.84
CA GLY A 101 8.56 -29.67 -17.53
C GLY A 101 9.92 -30.28 -17.17
N ALA A 102 10.96 -29.45 -17.08
CA ALA A 102 12.31 -29.85 -16.67
C ALA A 102 12.35 -30.38 -15.22
N ALA A 103 11.66 -29.71 -14.30
CA ALA A 103 11.59 -30.13 -12.89
C ALA A 103 10.95 -31.53 -12.74
N LEU A 104 9.91 -31.83 -13.52
CA LEU A 104 9.22 -33.14 -13.50
C LEU A 104 10.09 -34.32 -13.97
N VAL A 105 11.22 -34.10 -14.65
CA VAL A 105 12.16 -35.17 -15.04
C VAL A 105 12.93 -35.69 -13.84
N HIS A 106 13.37 -34.77 -12.97
CA HIS A 106 14.21 -35.07 -11.81
C HIS A 106 13.45 -35.84 -10.70
N THR A 107 12.11 -35.87 -10.75
CA THR A 107 11.25 -36.67 -9.85
C THR A 107 10.85 -38.04 -10.46
N GLY A 108 11.63 -38.56 -11.41
CA GLY A 108 11.32 -39.82 -12.11
C GLY A 108 12.52 -40.74 -12.39
N GLY A 109 13.73 -40.31 -12.03
CA GLY A 109 14.98 -41.06 -12.23
C GLY A 109 15.26 -42.06 -11.11
N GLY A 110 14.48 -43.14 -11.04
CA GLY A 110 14.68 -44.17 -10.01
C GLY A 110 15.97 -44.97 -10.22
N ASP A 111 16.99 -44.68 -9.41
CA ASP A 111 18.15 -45.56 -9.21
C ASP A 111 18.06 -46.27 -7.84
N HIS A 112 18.48 -47.52 -7.77
CA HIS A 112 18.14 -48.44 -6.67
C HIS A 112 19.18 -48.42 -5.53
N GLY A 113 19.23 -47.32 -4.77
CA GLY A 113 20.19 -47.10 -3.67
C GLY A 113 19.58 -46.91 -2.27
N HIS A 114 19.25 -48.02 -1.60
CA HIS A 114 19.04 -48.16 -0.14
C HIS A 114 18.56 -46.95 0.72
N GLY A 115 17.25 -46.87 0.98
CA GLY A 115 16.73 -46.49 2.30
C GLY A 115 16.16 -45.07 2.50
N HIS A 116 14.96 -45.03 3.10
CA HIS A 116 14.37 -43.89 3.83
C HIS A 116 14.11 -42.53 3.14
N HIS A 117 14.44 -42.32 1.86
CA HIS A 117 14.24 -41.02 1.19
C HIS A 117 12.98 -40.89 0.28
N HIS A 118 11.96 -41.74 0.43
CA HIS A 118 10.78 -41.72 -0.45
C HIS A 118 9.86 -40.50 -0.33
N ASP A 119 9.90 -39.76 0.79
CA ASP A 119 8.95 -38.67 1.01
C ASP A 119 9.24 -37.42 0.16
N HIS A 120 10.51 -37.15 -0.19
CA HIS A 120 10.92 -35.88 -0.79
C HIS A 120 10.58 -35.72 -2.28
N GLU A 121 10.77 -36.77 -3.09
CA GLU A 121 10.47 -36.72 -4.54
C GLU A 121 8.98 -36.50 -4.83
N SER A 122 8.12 -36.98 -3.93
CA SER A 122 6.67 -36.83 -4.05
C SER A 122 6.22 -35.37 -3.92
N LEU A 123 6.88 -34.58 -3.07
CA LEU A 123 6.46 -33.24 -2.69
C LEU A 123 6.67 -32.21 -3.81
N LEU A 124 7.82 -32.22 -4.49
CA LEU A 124 8.09 -31.37 -5.66
C LEU A 124 7.07 -31.64 -6.79
N SER A 125 6.77 -32.92 -7.06
CA SER A 125 5.79 -33.28 -8.09
C SER A 125 4.34 -32.89 -7.71
N LEU A 126 4.04 -32.82 -6.41
CA LEU A 126 2.76 -32.35 -5.86
C LEU A 126 2.65 -30.81 -5.90
N GLY A 127 3.74 -30.08 -5.64
CA GLY A 127 3.81 -28.64 -5.84
C GLY A 127 3.50 -28.26 -7.29
N VAL A 128 4.20 -28.90 -8.24
CA VAL A 128 3.95 -28.71 -9.69
C VAL A 128 2.50 -29.06 -10.08
N LEU A 129 1.87 -30.02 -9.43
CA LEU A 129 0.44 -30.32 -9.63
C LEU A 129 -0.47 -29.20 -9.08
N LEU A 130 -0.12 -28.64 -7.93
CA LEU A 130 -0.92 -27.70 -7.16
C LEU A 130 -0.94 -26.30 -7.80
N HIS A 131 0.21 -25.72 -8.17
CA HIS A 131 0.29 -24.37 -8.77
C HIS A 131 -0.45 -24.22 -10.11
N ARG A 132 -0.69 -25.34 -10.80
CA ARG A 132 -1.37 -25.37 -12.09
C ARG A 132 -2.87 -25.09 -12.03
N ILE A 133 -3.49 -25.21 -10.85
CA ILE A 133 -4.89 -24.82 -10.64
C ILE A 133 -5.05 -23.29 -10.81
N PRO A 134 -4.32 -22.42 -10.07
CA PRO A 134 -4.22 -21.00 -10.37
C PRO A 134 -3.89 -20.69 -11.83
N ILE A 135 -2.85 -21.30 -12.41
CA ILE A 135 -2.43 -20.97 -13.79
C ILE A 135 -3.53 -21.25 -14.82
N GLY A 136 -4.18 -22.41 -14.77
CA GLY A 136 -5.28 -22.75 -15.69
C GLY A 136 -6.45 -21.76 -15.57
N LEU A 137 -6.81 -21.40 -14.34
CA LEU A 137 -7.83 -20.39 -14.06
C LEU A 137 -7.42 -19.01 -14.61
N THR A 138 -6.17 -18.60 -14.37
CA THR A 138 -5.58 -17.33 -14.83
C THR A 138 -5.71 -17.17 -16.34
N ILE A 139 -5.25 -18.16 -17.09
CA ILE A 139 -5.33 -18.20 -18.56
C ILE A 139 -6.79 -18.07 -19.00
N TRP A 140 -7.70 -18.84 -18.40
CA TRP A 140 -9.10 -18.83 -18.77
C TRP A 140 -9.79 -17.49 -18.46
N TYR A 141 -9.49 -16.87 -17.31
CA TYR A 141 -10.12 -15.62 -16.86
C TYR A 141 -9.53 -14.33 -17.50
N PHE A 142 -8.31 -14.36 -18.05
CA PHE A 142 -7.72 -13.23 -18.79
C PHE A 142 -7.81 -13.36 -20.32
N VAL A 143 -7.59 -14.55 -20.89
CA VAL A 143 -7.58 -14.74 -22.35
C VAL A 143 -9.01 -14.80 -22.92
N ARG A 144 -9.94 -15.49 -22.24
CA ARG A 144 -11.33 -15.66 -22.74
C ARG A 144 -12.07 -14.33 -22.99
N PRO A 145 -12.00 -13.30 -22.13
CA PRO A 145 -12.69 -12.03 -22.38
C PRO A 145 -12.07 -11.21 -23.52
N GLN A 146 -10.76 -11.33 -23.75
CA GLN A 146 -10.04 -10.46 -24.69
C GLN A 146 -9.91 -11.03 -26.11
N PHE A 147 -9.82 -12.37 -26.21
CA PHE A 147 -9.56 -13.12 -27.45
C PHE A 147 -10.54 -14.30 -27.68
N GLY A 148 -11.52 -14.49 -26.80
CA GLY A 148 -12.57 -15.50 -26.94
C GLY A 148 -12.18 -16.91 -26.46
N ARG A 149 -13.15 -17.82 -26.50
CA ARG A 149 -13.02 -19.19 -25.96
C ARG A 149 -11.99 -20.05 -26.70
N ILE A 150 -11.84 -19.85 -28.01
CA ILE A 150 -10.91 -20.63 -28.86
C ILE A 150 -9.46 -20.28 -28.49
N ALA A 151 -9.14 -18.99 -28.36
CA ALA A 151 -7.82 -18.54 -27.94
C ALA A 151 -7.47 -19.06 -26.53
N ALA A 152 -8.41 -19.02 -25.57
CA ALA A 152 -8.18 -19.54 -24.22
C ALA A 152 -7.83 -21.05 -24.22
N TRP A 153 -8.54 -21.87 -25.01
CA TRP A 153 -8.17 -23.28 -25.22
C TRP A 153 -6.81 -23.44 -25.90
N GLY A 154 -6.53 -22.66 -26.95
CA GLY A 154 -5.24 -22.68 -27.65
C GLY A 154 -4.06 -22.38 -26.73
N VAL A 155 -4.20 -21.41 -25.82
CA VAL A 155 -3.17 -21.09 -24.82
C VAL A 155 -3.02 -22.22 -23.78
N LEU A 156 -4.11 -22.81 -23.27
CA LEU A 156 -4.00 -23.96 -22.37
C LEU A 156 -3.26 -25.14 -23.03
N CYS A 157 -3.55 -25.43 -24.31
CA CYS A 157 -2.81 -26.43 -25.09
C CYS A 157 -1.35 -26.06 -25.33
N LEU A 158 -1.04 -24.77 -25.54
CA LEU A 158 0.34 -24.28 -25.70
C LEU A 158 1.16 -24.42 -24.41
N ILE A 159 0.57 -24.16 -23.24
CA ILE A 159 1.20 -24.36 -21.93
C ILE A 159 1.40 -25.86 -21.62
N ALA A 160 0.44 -26.71 -22.01
CA ALA A 160 0.60 -28.17 -21.95
C ALA A 160 1.75 -28.66 -22.85
N LEU A 161 1.85 -28.13 -24.07
CA LEU A 161 2.95 -28.41 -25.00
C LEU A 161 4.31 -27.93 -24.45
N GLY A 162 4.36 -26.74 -23.84
CA GLY A 162 5.56 -26.23 -23.16
C GLY A 162 6.06 -27.19 -22.08
N THR A 163 5.14 -27.69 -21.23
CA THR A 163 5.46 -28.71 -20.22
C THR A 163 6.02 -29.98 -20.86
N PHE A 164 5.38 -30.48 -21.93
CA PHE A 164 5.82 -31.70 -22.62
C PHE A 164 7.21 -31.52 -23.26
N VAL A 165 7.47 -30.36 -23.88
CA VAL A 165 8.77 -30.01 -24.47
C VAL A 165 9.85 -29.91 -23.39
N GLY A 166 9.56 -29.28 -22.24
CA GLY A 166 10.46 -29.25 -21.09
C GLY A 166 10.80 -30.66 -20.60
N TYR A 167 9.80 -31.51 -20.37
CA TYR A 167 9.98 -32.87 -19.86
C TYR A 167 10.84 -33.77 -20.77
N HIS A 168 10.90 -33.49 -22.08
CA HIS A 168 11.68 -34.29 -23.03
C HIS A 168 12.97 -33.63 -23.54
N GLN A 169 13.11 -32.30 -23.45
CA GLN A 169 14.18 -31.55 -24.14
C GLN A 169 14.75 -30.37 -23.32
N ALA A 170 14.49 -30.31 -22.00
CA ALA A 170 14.95 -29.23 -21.13
C ALA A 170 16.42 -28.86 -21.31
N GLU A 171 17.33 -29.84 -21.28
CA GLU A 171 18.78 -29.62 -21.40
C GLU A 171 19.13 -28.89 -22.72
N ALA A 172 18.57 -29.33 -23.85
CA ALA A 172 18.81 -28.74 -25.16
C ALA A 172 18.19 -27.34 -25.33
N LEU A 173 17.08 -27.03 -24.66
CA LEU A 173 16.44 -25.70 -24.72
C LEU A 173 17.00 -24.70 -23.71
N LEU A 174 17.47 -25.15 -22.55
CA LEU A 174 17.88 -24.28 -21.44
C LEU A 174 19.39 -24.06 -21.39
N ALA A 175 20.23 -24.99 -21.85
CA ALA A 175 21.69 -24.81 -21.88
C ALA A 175 22.19 -23.56 -22.64
N PRO A 176 21.52 -23.05 -23.70
CA PRO A 176 21.91 -21.78 -24.33
C PRO A 176 21.61 -20.52 -23.51
N LEU A 177 20.83 -20.62 -22.43
CA LEU A 177 20.40 -19.50 -21.60
C LEU A 177 21.26 -19.41 -20.33
N SER A 178 21.98 -18.29 -20.17
CA SER A 178 22.63 -17.96 -18.89
C SER A 178 21.58 -17.85 -17.77
N THR A 179 21.87 -18.43 -16.60
CA THR A 179 21.00 -18.37 -15.40
C THR A 179 20.57 -16.93 -15.06
N ALA A 180 21.52 -16.00 -14.98
CA ALA A 180 21.24 -14.59 -14.73
C ALA A 180 20.35 -13.95 -15.80
N GLY A 181 20.58 -14.24 -17.09
CA GLY A 181 19.75 -13.74 -18.19
C GLY A 181 18.30 -14.27 -18.14
N MET A 182 18.12 -15.53 -17.73
CA MET A 182 16.79 -16.10 -17.50
C MET A 182 16.10 -15.43 -16.30
N ALA A 183 16.81 -15.23 -15.19
CA ALA A 183 16.31 -14.50 -14.02
C ALA A 183 15.93 -13.04 -14.36
N TYR A 184 16.72 -12.34 -15.19
CA TYR A 184 16.41 -10.98 -15.67
C TYR A 184 15.15 -10.92 -16.53
N PHE A 185 14.95 -11.91 -17.40
CA PHE A 185 13.70 -12.04 -18.16
C PHE A 185 12.51 -12.35 -17.25
N GLN A 186 12.66 -13.30 -16.31
CA GLN A 186 11.62 -13.64 -15.34
C GLN A 186 11.26 -12.45 -14.44
N ALA A 187 12.22 -11.66 -13.97
CA ALA A 187 11.98 -10.46 -13.16
C ALA A 187 11.05 -9.47 -13.89
N PHE A 188 11.34 -9.17 -15.15
CA PHE A 188 10.52 -8.29 -15.98
C PHE A 188 9.11 -8.86 -16.21
N VAL A 189 9.00 -10.16 -16.53
CA VAL A 189 7.71 -10.85 -16.69
C VAL A 189 6.90 -10.79 -15.39
N VAL A 190 7.51 -11.12 -14.24
CA VAL A 190 6.90 -11.05 -12.91
C VAL A 190 6.35 -9.65 -12.63
N GLY A 191 7.13 -8.60 -12.88
CA GLY A 191 6.66 -7.22 -12.76
C GLY A 191 5.40 -6.95 -13.59
N SER A 192 5.40 -7.39 -14.86
CA SER A 192 4.24 -7.20 -15.76
C SER A 192 3.01 -8.00 -15.34
N LEU A 193 3.19 -9.21 -14.80
CA LEU A 193 2.11 -10.04 -14.26
C LEU A 193 1.51 -9.45 -12.99
N LEU A 194 2.35 -8.92 -12.09
CA LEU A 194 1.90 -8.17 -10.90
C LEU A 194 1.08 -6.94 -11.32
N HIS A 195 1.52 -6.17 -12.33
CA HIS A 195 0.75 -5.05 -12.85
C HIS A 195 -0.66 -5.50 -13.29
N ILE A 196 -0.76 -6.55 -14.12
CA ILE A 196 -2.03 -7.09 -14.63
C ILE A 196 -2.93 -7.60 -13.50
N LEU A 197 -2.34 -8.22 -12.47
CA LEU A 197 -3.04 -8.74 -11.29
C LEU A 197 -3.67 -7.62 -10.45
N PHE A 198 -2.98 -6.49 -10.30
CA PHE A 198 -3.45 -5.34 -9.50
C PHE A 198 -4.38 -4.38 -10.26
N HIS A 199 -4.19 -4.17 -11.58
CA HIS A 199 -4.91 -3.15 -12.36
C HIS A 199 -6.10 -3.68 -13.19
N ARG A 200 -6.67 -4.83 -12.85
CA ARG A 200 -7.73 -5.48 -13.66
C ARG A 200 -8.99 -4.59 -13.77
N PRO A 201 -9.38 -4.14 -14.98
CA PRO A 201 -10.67 -3.48 -15.19
C PRO A 201 -11.82 -4.46 -14.88
N HIS A 202 -12.86 -3.99 -14.19
CA HIS A 202 -13.96 -4.87 -13.79
C HIS A 202 -14.77 -5.34 -14.99
N ALA A 203 -15.10 -6.64 -14.97
CA ALA A 203 -15.85 -7.31 -16.03
C ALA A 203 -17.27 -7.70 -15.57
N ASP A 204 -17.94 -6.77 -14.88
CA ASP A 204 -19.38 -6.81 -14.57
C ASP A 204 -19.97 -5.44 -14.93
N GLY A 205 -21.01 -5.46 -15.77
CA GLY A 205 -21.68 -4.25 -16.31
C GLY A 205 -22.94 -3.86 -15.54
N GLU A 206 -22.94 -4.00 -14.21
CA GLU A 206 -24.07 -3.67 -13.35
C GLU A 206 -23.70 -2.53 -12.38
N SER A 207 -24.43 -1.41 -12.51
CA SER A 207 -24.42 -0.17 -11.73
C SER A 207 -23.08 0.37 -11.19
N CYS A 208 -22.73 1.59 -11.63
CA CYS A 208 -21.76 2.47 -10.94
C CYS A 208 -22.31 3.02 -9.61
N ASP A 209 -22.75 2.14 -8.72
CA ASP A 209 -23.01 2.44 -7.32
C ASP A 209 -21.65 2.62 -6.61
N HIS A 210 -21.20 3.86 -6.40
CA HIS A 210 -20.02 4.17 -5.57
C HIS A 210 -20.30 3.98 -4.06
N HIS A 211 -20.84 2.82 -3.70
CA HIS A 211 -21.13 2.40 -2.33
C HIS A 211 -19.86 1.84 -1.65
N HIS A 212 -18.98 2.75 -1.24
CA HIS A 212 -17.94 2.47 -0.26
C HIS A 212 -18.54 1.73 0.96
N GLY A 213 -18.11 0.49 1.21
CA GLY A 213 -18.43 -0.25 2.43
C GLY A 213 -19.37 -1.46 2.33
N LYS A 214 -19.89 -1.84 1.15
CA LYS A 214 -20.57 -3.15 0.99
C LYS A 214 -19.55 -4.29 1.25
N SER A 215 -19.85 -5.22 2.17
CA SER A 215 -18.90 -6.28 2.57
C SER A 215 -18.86 -7.43 1.56
N ASN A 216 -17.66 -7.96 1.30
CA ASN A 216 -17.40 -8.98 0.27
C ASN A 216 -16.81 -10.27 0.86
N TRP A 217 -17.49 -10.83 1.87
CA TRP A 217 -17.11 -12.07 2.55
C TRP A 217 -16.83 -13.25 1.60
N ALA A 218 -17.46 -13.28 0.42
CA ALA A 218 -17.23 -14.30 -0.60
C ALA A 218 -15.79 -14.24 -1.17
N GLU A 219 -15.32 -13.05 -1.54
CA GLU A 219 -13.93 -12.81 -1.96
C GLU A 219 -12.98 -13.06 -0.78
N GLY A 220 -13.30 -12.54 0.41
CA GLY A 220 -12.52 -12.76 1.63
C GLY A 220 -12.25 -14.24 1.93
N PHE A 221 -13.29 -15.08 1.86
CA PHE A 221 -13.15 -16.53 2.03
C PHE A 221 -12.31 -17.16 0.90
N GLY A 222 -12.45 -16.66 -0.33
CA GLY A 222 -11.57 -17.00 -1.44
C GLY A 222 -10.10 -16.72 -1.15
N ASN A 223 -9.81 -15.53 -0.62
CA ASN A 223 -8.46 -15.12 -0.25
C ASN A 223 -7.90 -16.00 0.88
N LEU A 224 -8.72 -16.39 1.87
CA LEU A 224 -8.31 -17.33 2.92
C LEU A 224 -7.91 -18.70 2.35
N LEU A 225 -8.69 -19.23 1.40
CA LEU A 225 -8.31 -20.45 0.66
C LEU A 225 -7.01 -20.25 -0.14
N GLY A 226 -6.78 -19.05 -0.68
CA GLY A 226 -5.54 -18.70 -1.39
C GLY A 226 -4.31 -18.64 -0.47
N VAL A 227 -4.43 -18.07 0.73
CA VAL A 227 -3.35 -18.08 1.74
C VAL A 227 -3.05 -19.51 2.19
N LEU A 228 -4.07 -20.30 2.51
CA LEU A 228 -3.90 -21.71 2.90
C LEU A 228 -3.24 -22.53 1.78
N PHE A 229 -3.61 -22.28 0.53
CA PHE A 229 -2.99 -22.89 -0.65
C PHE A 229 -1.50 -22.51 -0.78
N VAL A 230 -1.14 -21.23 -0.64
CA VAL A 230 0.26 -20.76 -0.74
C VAL A 230 1.11 -21.29 0.42
N ALA A 231 0.56 -21.31 1.64
CA ALA A 231 1.22 -21.88 2.82
C ALA A 231 1.43 -23.41 2.67
N GLN A 232 0.45 -24.13 2.11
CA GLN A 232 0.58 -25.57 1.86
C GLN A 232 1.56 -25.87 0.72
N PHE A 233 1.60 -25.03 -0.33
CA PHE A 233 2.55 -25.15 -1.44
C PHE A 233 3.99 -24.90 -0.98
N SER A 234 4.24 -23.79 -0.28
CA SER A 234 5.57 -23.45 0.26
C SER A 234 6.07 -24.52 1.23
N HIS A 235 5.22 -25.02 2.14
CA HIS A 235 5.54 -26.16 3.00
C HIS A 235 5.98 -27.42 2.22
N GLN A 236 5.49 -27.62 1.00
CA GLN A 236 5.89 -28.76 0.16
C GLN A 236 7.17 -28.49 -0.66
N HIS A 237 7.61 -27.23 -0.78
CA HIS A 237 8.84 -26.82 -1.45
C HIS A 237 10.03 -26.53 -0.49
N HIS A 238 9.82 -26.44 0.83
CA HIS A 238 10.83 -26.11 1.86
C HIS A 238 11.96 -27.17 2.10
N LEU A 239 12.52 -27.78 1.06
CA LEU A 239 13.58 -28.80 1.19
C LEU A 239 14.79 -28.59 0.24
N SER A 240 15.00 -27.38 -0.28
CA SER A 240 16.25 -27.06 -1.00
C SER A 240 16.73 -25.59 -0.95
N GLU A 241 15.87 -24.57 -1.10
CA GLU A 241 16.33 -23.18 -1.32
C GLU A 241 15.68 -22.07 -0.44
N THR A 242 15.17 -22.37 0.76
CA THR A 242 14.25 -21.44 1.48
C THR A 242 14.79 -20.67 2.69
N ALA A 243 16.10 -20.66 2.97
CA ALA A 243 16.67 -19.95 4.14
C ALA A 243 16.21 -18.48 4.26
N TRP A 244 16.18 -17.74 3.15
CA TRP A 244 15.68 -16.36 3.10
C TRP A 244 14.20 -16.22 3.48
N PHE A 245 13.36 -17.20 3.11
CA PHE A 245 11.92 -17.18 3.44
C PHE A 245 11.70 -17.46 4.93
N ASP A 246 12.48 -18.38 5.49
CA ASP A 246 12.41 -18.70 6.92
C ASP A 246 12.90 -17.50 7.75
N GLU A 247 14.03 -16.88 7.37
CA GLU A 247 14.53 -15.63 7.96
C GLU A 247 13.52 -14.47 7.84
N MET A 248 12.92 -14.25 6.66
CA MET A 248 11.86 -13.25 6.46
C MET A 248 10.63 -13.55 7.34
N THR A 249 10.23 -14.81 7.44
CA THR A 249 9.05 -15.21 8.22
C THR A 249 9.27 -15.00 9.70
N HIS A 250 10.46 -15.34 10.21
CA HIS A 250 10.86 -15.03 11.58
C HIS A 250 10.93 -13.51 11.82
N ALA A 251 11.57 -12.75 10.93
CA ALA A 251 11.60 -11.29 11.01
C ALA A 251 10.20 -10.65 11.03
N LEU A 252 9.27 -11.15 10.20
CA LEU A 252 7.87 -10.67 10.17
C LEU A 252 7.14 -10.97 11.48
N LEU A 253 7.35 -12.16 12.05
CA LEU A 253 6.74 -12.54 13.33
C LEU A 253 7.30 -11.69 14.48
N ASP A 254 8.61 -11.49 14.55
CA ASP A 254 9.26 -10.67 15.58
C ASP A 254 8.84 -9.20 15.49
N LEU A 255 8.90 -8.61 14.28
CA LEU A 255 8.42 -7.24 14.03
C LEU A 255 6.92 -7.07 14.39
N THR A 256 6.09 -8.09 14.13
CA THR A 256 4.67 -8.08 14.51
C THR A 256 4.51 -8.18 16.03
N LEU A 257 5.26 -9.06 16.70
CA LEU A 257 5.21 -9.31 18.14
C LEU A 257 5.69 -8.08 18.95
N GLU A 258 6.71 -7.37 18.46
CA GLU A 258 7.17 -6.10 19.01
C GLU A 258 6.15 -4.97 18.76
N SER A 259 5.63 -4.86 17.53
CA SER A 259 4.74 -3.76 17.14
C SER A 259 3.31 -3.86 17.69
N ALA A 260 2.81 -5.07 17.97
CA ALA A 260 1.39 -5.27 18.24
C ALA A 260 0.85 -4.55 19.50
N PRO A 261 1.54 -4.52 20.65
CA PRO A 261 1.08 -3.73 21.81
C PRO A 261 0.91 -2.25 21.50
N ALA A 262 1.91 -1.65 20.82
CA ALA A 262 1.88 -0.25 20.44
C ALA A 262 0.81 0.06 19.37
N LEU A 263 0.61 -0.84 18.39
CA LEU A 263 -0.46 -0.73 17.39
C LEU A 263 -1.85 -0.82 18.01
N VAL A 264 -2.12 -1.83 18.84
CA VAL A 264 -3.42 -1.98 19.52
C VAL A 264 -3.67 -0.77 20.43
N LEU A 265 -2.68 -0.32 21.20
CA LEU A 265 -2.78 0.89 22.01
C LEU A 265 -3.07 2.12 21.14
N ALA A 266 -2.39 2.30 20.02
CA ALA A 266 -2.59 3.43 19.12
C ALA A 266 -3.99 3.45 18.48
N TYR A 267 -4.53 2.31 18.03
CA TYR A 267 -5.89 2.23 17.52
C TYR A 267 -6.94 2.57 18.58
N VAL A 268 -6.74 2.11 19.82
CA VAL A 268 -7.61 2.46 20.95
C VAL A 268 -7.48 3.95 21.30
N LEU A 269 -6.27 4.50 21.37
CA LEU A 269 -6.04 5.92 21.66
C LEU A 269 -6.57 6.84 20.56
N ALA A 270 -6.41 6.50 19.28
CA ALA A 270 -6.96 7.29 18.16
C ALA A 270 -8.49 7.21 18.10
N GLY A 271 -9.06 6.03 18.36
CA GLY A 271 -10.50 5.84 18.54
C GLY A 271 -11.06 6.69 19.67
N LEU A 272 -10.48 6.59 20.88
CA LEU A 272 -10.89 7.39 22.02
C LEU A 272 -10.63 8.89 21.79
N ALA A 273 -9.52 9.28 21.17
CA ALA A 273 -9.27 10.68 20.82
C ALA A 273 -10.37 11.25 19.92
N THR A 274 -10.91 10.44 19.00
CA THR A 274 -12.03 10.83 18.14
C THR A 274 -13.25 11.27 18.95
N SER A 275 -13.61 10.56 20.03
CA SER A 275 -14.76 10.87 20.89
C SER A 275 -14.48 11.76 22.11
N PHE A 276 -13.21 11.89 22.55
CA PHE A 276 -12.84 12.55 23.82
C PHE A 276 -11.91 13.77 23.69
N VAL A 277 -11.14 13.93 22.60
CA VAL A 277 -10.29 15.12 22.40
C VAL A 277 -11.11 16.22 21.72
N PRO A 278 -11.41 17.35 22.39
CA PRO A 278 -12.21 18.43 21.81
C PRO A 278 -11.41 19.24 20.78
N LYS A 279 -12.08 19.87 19.82
CA LYS A 279 -11.47 20.82 18.86
C LYS A 279 -10.62 21.91 19.53
N SER A 280 -10.95 22.33 20.75
CA SER A 280 -10.17 23.32 21.52
C SER A 280 -8.72 22.88 21.80
N TYR A 281 -8.44 21.57 21.85
CA TYR A 281 -7.08 21.05 21.99
C TYR A 281 -6.27 21.16 20.69
N ALA A 282 -6.89 20.82 19.55
CA ALA A 282 -6.31 21.04 18.22
C ALA A 282 -6.04 22.54 17.96
N GLN A 283 -7.00 23.39 18.32
CA GLN A 283 -6.84 24.85 18.29
C GLN A 283 -5.74 25.36 19.23
N TRP A 284 -5.53 24.74 20.40
CA TRP A 284 -4.43 25.09 21.31
C TRP A 284 -3.06 24.79 20.70
N MET A 285 -2.89 23.65 20.01
CA MET A 285 -1.69 23.40 19.19
C MET A 285 -1.56 24.42 18.04
N GLY A 286 -2.67 24.92 17.50
CA GLY A 286 -2.75 26.02 16.54
C GLY A 286 -2.23 27.39 16.99
N ARG A 287 -2.23 27.71 18.29
CA ARG A 287 -2.00 29.10 18.76
C ARG A 287 -0.52 29.54 18.70
N GLY A 288 -0.21 30.48 17.81
CA GLY A 288 1.05 31.24 17.79
C GLY A 288 1.87 31.02 16.52
N ARG A 289 3.16 31.39 16.57
CA ARG A 289 4.09 31.21 15.43
C ARG A 289 4.35 29.71 15.14
N PRO A 290 4.72 29.33 13.90
CA PRO A 290 5.00 27.94 13.53
C PRO A 290 5.96 27.20 14.46
N LEU A 291 7.01 27.86 14.98
CA LEU A 291 7.93 27.27 15.96
C LEU A 291 7.22 26.82 17.26
N MET A 292 6.24 27.58 17.73
CA MET A 292 5.44 27.23 18.92
C MET A 292 4.41 26.13 18.62
N GLN A 293 3.84 26.11 17.42
CA GLN A 293 2.95 25.03 16.96
C GLN A 293 3.71 23.70 16.90
N SER A 294 4.87 23.71 16.24
CA SER A 294 5.75 22.56 16.09
C SER A 294 6.28 22.07 17.44
N PHE A 295 6.76 22.97 18.31
CA PHE A 295 7.17 22.63 19.67
C PHE A 295 6.04 21.98 20.49
N ARG A 296 4.79 22.46 20.38
CA ARG A 296 3.65 21.79 21.02
C ARG A 296 3.37 20.40 20.44
N GLY A 297 3.46 20.23 19.12
CA GLY A 297 3.36 18.90 18.50
C GLY A 297 4.40 17.92 19.05
N MET A 298 5.65 18.36 19.12
CA MET A 298 6.77 17.58 19.68
C MET A 298 6.53 17.19 21.15
N VAL A 299 6.10 18.15 21.99
CA VAL A 299 5.81 17.93 23.42
C VAL A 299 4.59 17.00 23.63
N VAL A 300 3.62 16.99 22.72
CA VAL A 300 2.46 16.08 22.76
C VAL A 300 2.83 14.66 22.30
N GLY A 301 3.86 14.50 21.45
CA GLY A 301 4.36 13.20 21.02
C GLY A 301 5.23 12.50 22.07
N LEU A 302 6.17 13.24 22.68
CA LEU A 302 7.17 12.73 23.63
C LEU A 302 6.66 11.76 24.74
N PRO A 303 5.50 11.98 25.41
CA PRO A 303 5.03 11.08 26.46
C PRO A 303 4.26 9.85 25.94
N LEU A 304 4.08 9.67 24.63
CA LEU A 304 3.33 8.55 24.06
C LEU A 304 4.29 7.40 23.68
N PRO A 305 4.21 6.22 24.30
CA PRO A 305 5.02 5.06 23.94
C PRO A 305 4.45 4.39 22.69
N VAL A 306 4.60 5.07 21.55
CA VAL A 306 3.95 4.70 20.29
C VAL A 306 4.96 4.76 19.15
N CYS A 307 5.25 3.59 18.58
CA CYS A 307 6.16 3.44 17.46
C CYS A 307 5.64 4.11 16.17
N SER A 308 6.50 4.14 15.15
CA SER A 308 6.23 4.61 13.78
C SER A 308 4.94 4.02 13.18
N CYS A 309 4.61 2.79 13.57
CA CYS A 309 3.38 2.09 13.21
C CYS A 309 2.11 2.76 13.75
N GLY A 310 2.12 3.14 15.03
CA GLY A 310 0.95 3.62 15.76
C GLY A 310 0.76 5.14 15.71
N VAL A 311 1.83 5.91 15.48
CA VAL A 311 1.74 7.37 15.35
C VAL A 311 0.95 7.78 14.10
N VAL A 312 0.94 6.96 13.05
CA VAL A 312 0.21 7.22 11.80
C VAL A 312 -1.33 7.24 11.99
N PRO A 313 -1.96 6.21 12.62
CA PRO A 313 -3.36 6.29 13.08
C PRO A 313 -3.69 7.54 13.91
N LEU A 314 -2.84 7.88 14.89
CA LEU A 314 -3.04 9.07 15.74
C LEU A 314 -2.94 10.38 14.95
N TYR A 315 -1.94 10.50 14.08
CA TYR A 315 -1.73 11.64 13.17
C TYR A 315 -2.96 11.89 12.29
N HIS A 316 -3.52 10.83 11.70
CA HIS A 316 -4.71 10.92 10.85
C HIS A 316 -5.92 11.51 11.61
N THR A 317 -6.19 11.03 12.83
CA THR A 317 -7.24 11.61 13.71
C THR A 317 -6.92 13.05 14.12
N LEU A 318 -5.64 13.36 14.40
CA LEU A 318 -5.18 14.70 14.81
C LEU A 318 -5.39 15.74 13.70
N VAL A 319 -5.05 15.39 12.45
CA VAL A 319 -5.26 16.22 11.26
C VAL A 319 -6.75 16.36 10.95
N ARG A 320 -7.54 15.28 10.97
CA ARG A 320 -9.01 15.35 10.77
C ARG A 320 -9.71 16.26 11.79
N LYS A 321 -9.17 16.42 13.00
CA LYS A 321 -9.67 17.36 14.03
C LYS A 321 -9.21 18.82 13.86
N GLY A 322 -8.50 19.15 12.78
CA GLY A 322 -8.06 20.51 12.48
C GLY A 322 -6.83 20.97 13.28
N ALA A 323 -5.96 20.04 13.70
CA ALA A 323 -4.63 20.43 14.17
C ALA A 323 -3.82 21.02 13.00
N PRO A 324 -3.00 22.06 13.22
CA PRO A 324 -2.22 22.65 12.13
C PRO A 324 -1.20 21.63 11.60
N PRO A 325 -0.95 21.55 10.28
CA PRO A 325 0.06 20.64 9.72
C PRO A 325 1.44 20.80 10.38
N THR A 326 1.83 22.02 10.76
CA THR A 326 3.08 22.28 11.50
C THR A 326 3.19 21.56 12.85
N ALA A 327 2.10 21.45 13.62
CA ALA A 327 2.11 20.69 14.88
C ALA A 327 1.98 19.19 14.61
N ALA A 328 1.11 18.78 13.69
CA ALA A 328 0.89 17.38 13.37
C ALA A 328 2.17 16.71 12.82
N MET A 329 2.91 17.37 11.91
CA MET A 329 4.17 16.85 11.36
C MET A 329 5.27 16.75 12.43
N ALA A 330 5.32 17.71 13.37
CA ALA A 330 6.27 17.66 14.48
C ALA A 330 5.93 16.53 15.47
N PHE A 331 4.64 16.31 15.75
CA PHE A 331 4.14 15.17 16.52
C PHE A 331 4.49 13.84 15.85
N LEU A 332 4.29 13.73 14.52
CA LEU A 332 4.55 12.53 13.72
C LEU A 332 6.01 12.06 13.83
N ILE A 333 6.96 12.99 13.77
CA ILE A 333 8.40 12.71 13.92
C ILE A 333 8.77 12.47 15.39
N ALA A 334 8.31 13.34 16.30
CA ALA A 334 8.76 13.32 17.69
C ALA A 334 8.32 12.09 18.48
N THR A 335 7.14 11.53 18.18
CA THR A 335 6.57 10.40 18.94
C THR A 335 7.47 9.16 18.90
N PRO A 336 7.87 8.62 17.72
CA PRO A 336 8.76 7.47 17.66
C PRO A 336 10.23 7.78 18.02
N GLU A 337 10.69 9.03 17.90
CA GLU A 337 12.11 9.38 18.10
C GLU A 337 12.48 9.84 19.51
N LEU A 338 11.57 10.53 20.20
CA LEU A 338 11.79 11.09 21.54
C LEU A 338 11.08 10.28 22.64
N GLY A 339 10.54 9.10 22.29
CA GLY A 339 9.89 8.19 23.21
C GLY A 339 10.80 7.75 24.36
N ILE A 340 10.19 7.58 25.54
CA ILE A 340 10.90 7.19 26.76
C ILE A 340 11.57 5.81 26.59
N ASP A 341 10.93 4.91 25.84
CA ASP A 341 11.45 3.63 25.38
C ASP A 341 12.71 3.78 24.51
N ALA A 342 12.68 4.65 23.50
CA ALA A 342 13.83 4.92 22.63
C ALA A 342 15.04 5.42 23.42
N VAL A 343 14.83 6.28 24.43
CA VAL A 343 15.89 6.77 25.33
C VAL A 343 16.41 5.66 26.24
N LEU A 344 15.53 4.90 26.89
CA LEU A 344 15.92 3.81 27.81
C LEU A 344 16.70 2.69 27.11
N ILE A 345 16.41 2.40 25.83
CA ILE A 345 17.16 1.43 25.02
C ILE A 345 18.48 2.03 24.48
N SER A 346 18.51 3.34 24.16
CA SER A 346 19.72 4.00 23.66
C SER A 346 20.83 4.13 24.72
N LEU A 347 20.50 4.45 25.97
CA LEU A 347 21.49 4.67 27.05
C LEU A 347 22.46 3.48 27.30
N PRO A 348 22.00 2.22 27.45
CA PRO A 348 22.90 1.08 27.63
C PRO A 348 23.69 0.73 26.37
N LEU A 349 23.05 0.80 25.19
CA LEU A 349 23.61 0.30 23.92
C LEU A 349 24.53 1.31 23.21
N LEU A 350 24.13 2.58 23.15
CA LEU A 350 24.86 3.67 22.49
C LEU A 350 25.66 4.53 23.46
N GLY A 351 25.40 4.42 24.77
CA GLY A 351 25.98 5.29 25.78
C GLY A 351 25.37 6.70 25.80
N GLU A 352 25.78 7.48 26.80
CA GLU A 352 25.19 8.80 27.10
C GLU A 352 25.43 9.82 25.97
N THR A 353 26.64 9.88 25.42
CA THR A 353 27.00 10.84 24.37
C THR A 353 26.15 10.67 23.11
N MET A 354 26.08 9.46 22.54
CA MET A 354 25.29 9.20 21.34
C MET A 354 23.78 9.29 21.60
N THR A 355 23.32 8.91 22.80
CA THR A 355 21.91 9.10 23.18
C THR A 355 21.54 10.59 23.28
N GLY A 356 22.39 11.41 23.88
CA GLY A 356 22.21 12.86 23.96
C GLY A 356 22.19 13.51 22.58
N ILE A 357 23.12 13.11 21.70
CA ILE A 357 23.15 13.54 20.30
C ILE A 357 21.86 13.12 19.58
N ARG A 358 21.39 11.88 19.74
CA ARG A 358 20.12 11.41 19.16
C ARG A 358 18.93 12.27 19.59
N ILE A 359 18.76 12.49 20.90
CA ILE A 359 17.64 13.27 21.44
C ILE A 359 17.64 14.70 20.88
N VAL A 360 18.81 15.36 20.84
CA VAL A 360 18.94 16.72 20.30
C VAL A 360 18.68 16.75 18.79
N ALA A 361 19.25 15.80 18.03
CA ALA A 361 19.06 15.72 16.59
C ALA A 361 17.61 15.42 16.20
N ALA A 362 16.95 14.46 16.88
CA ALA A 362 15.53 14.15 16.70
C ALA A 362 14.63 15.36 17.00
N ALA A 363 14.88 16.07 18.10
CA ALA A 363 14.14 17.29 18.42
C ALA A 363 14.35 18.39 17.36
N LEU A 364 15.59 18.57 16.86
CA LEU A 364 15.88 19.49 15.77
C LEU A 364 15.16 19.11 14.47
N VAL A 365 15.12 17.82 14.10
CA VAL A 365 14.40 17.33 12.90
C VAL A 365 12.89 17.52 13.05
N ALA A 366 12.29 17.13 14.19
CA ALA A 366 10.87 17.35 14.46
C ALA A 366 10.47 18.83 14.40
N LEU A 367 11.31 19.72 14.92
CA LEU A 367 11.11 21.16 14.86
C LEU A 367 11.26 21.71 13.44
N THR A 368 12.36 21.39 12.75
CA THR A 368 12.70 21.99 11.44
C THR A 368 11.84 21.44 10.30
N VAL A 369 11.69 20.12 10.18
CA VAL A 369 10.81 19.49 9.18
C VAL A 369 9.35 19.85 9.45
N GLY A 370 8.92 19.84 10.72
CA GLY A 370 7.58 20.27 11.11
C GLY A 370 7.25 21.69 10.65
N ILE A 371 8.16 22.66 10.84
CA ILE A 371 8.00 24.04 10.39
C ILE A 371 8.10 24.19 8.86
N LEU A 372 9.01 23.45 8.20
CA LEU A 372 9.23 23.56 6.76
C LEU A 372 8.06 22.97 5.97
N ILE A 373 7.70 21.73 6.26
CA ILE A 373 6.65 20.98 5.55
C ILE A 373 5.26 21.45 5.98
N GLY A 374 5.08 21.75 7.27
CA GLY A 374 3.81 22.24 7.80
C GLY A 374 3.41 23.65 7.38
N ARG A 375 4.24 24.34 6.57
CA ARG A 375 3.91 25.57 5.82
C ARG A 375 3.57 25.31 4.35
N LEU A 376 4.05 24.20 3.79
CA LEU A 376 3.80 23.79 2.39
C LEU A 376 2.50 22.98 2.30
N ALA A 377 2.21 22.17 3.31
CA ALA A 377 0.93 21.52 3.48
C ALA A 377 -0.17 22.56 3.69
N LYS A 378 -1.21 22.53 2.83
CA LYS A 378 -2.44 23.29 3.08
C LYS A 378 -3.07 22.81 4.41
N PRO A 379 -3.73 23.69 5.18
CA PRO A 379 -4.73 23.25 6.14
C PRO A 379 -5.79 22.43 5.39
N ASN A 380 -6.22 21.31 5.97
CA ASN A 380 -7.35 20.57 5.40
C ASN A 380 -8.62 21.41 5.50
N GLU A 381 -9.48 21.32 4.49
CA GLU A 381 -10.83 21.90 4.52
C GLU A 381 -11.68 21.20 5.60
N GLU A 382 -12.82 21.79 5.95
CA GLU A 382 -13.42 21.61 7.28
C GLU A 382 -13.68 20.14 7.69
N PRO A 383 -13.62 19.83 9.00
CA PRO A 383 -13.98 18.53 9.54
C PRO A 383 -15.30 18.02 8.96
N SER A 384 -15.29 16.78 8.43
CA SER A 384 -16.44 16.16 7.76
C SER A 384 -17.76 16.38 8.51
N ALA A 385 -18.82 16.68 7.76
CA ALA A 385 -20.16 16.93 8.31
C ALA A 385 -20.63 15.83 9.28
N ALA A 386 -20.28 14.56 9.00
CA ALA A 386 -20.56 13.44 9.90
C ALA A 386 -19.86 13.57 11.28
N MET A 387 -18.64 14.10 11.32
CA MET A 387 -17.90 14.33 12.56
C MET A 387 -18.43 15.58 13.32
N ASN A 388 -18.89 16.60 12.60
CA ASN A 388 -19.58 17.76 13.20
C ASN A 388 -20.96 17.39 13.79
N LEU A 389 -21.69 16.46 13.14
CA LEU A 389 -22.93 15.89 13.65
C LEU A 389 -22.69 15.03 14.91
N ALA A 390 -21.61 14.24 14.93
CA ALA A 390 -21.22 13.45 16.10
C ALA A 390 -20.80 14.30 17.31
N GLU A 391 -20.13 15.44 17.09
CA GLU A 391 -19.67 16.33 18.17
C GLU A 391 -20.81 17.16 18.80
N ASN A 392 -21.90 17.42 18.06
CA ASN A 392 -23.11 18.11 18.55
C ASN A 392 -24.13 17.18 19.24
N GLN A 393 -23.80 15.90 19.45
CA GLN A 393 -24.67 14.98 20.20
C GLN A 393 -24.17 14.81 21.64
N ASP A 394 -25.09 14.95 22.60
CA ASP A 394 -24.89 14.61 24.02
C ASP A 394 -24.84 13.09 24.23
N LEU A 395 -23.87 12.45 23.57
CA LEU A 395 -23.59 11.03 23.68
C LEU A 395 -23.15 10.69 25.11
N THR A 396 -23.82 9.72 25.71
CA THR A 396 -23.43 9.15 27.01
C THR A 396 -22.01 8.58 26.96
N TRP A 397 -21.35 8.45 28.12
CA TRP A 397 -20.01 7.86 28.22
C TRP A 397 -19.90 6.52 27.49
N GLN A 398 -20.90 5.64 27.64
CA GLN A 398 -20.95 4.34 26.96
C GLN A 398 -21.02 4.48 25.43
N GLN A 399 -21.80 5.43 24.92
CA GLN A 399 -21.89 5.71 23.48
C GLN A 399 -20.58 6.30 22.94
N LYS A 400 -19.94 7.24 23.66
CA LYS A 400 -18.64 7.83 23.27
C LYS A 400 -17.53 6.79 23.23
N VAL A 401 -17.46 5.90 24.23
CA VAL A 401 -16.53 4.76 24.25
C VAL A 401 -16.80 3.79 23.11
N LYS A 402 -18.07 3.37 22.90
CA LYS A 402 -18.45 2.46 21.80
C LYS A 402 -18.10 3.06 20.43
N GLN A 403 -18.43 4.32 20.19
CA GLN A 403 -18.13 5.05 18.96
C GLN A 403 -16.61 5.11 18.71
N GLY A 404 -15.84 5.47 19.74
CA GLY A 404 -14.39 5.54 19.68
C GLY A 404 -13.77 4.19 19.31
N PHE A 405 -14.21 3.10 19.95
CA PHE A 405 -13.77 1.75 19.60
C PHE A 405 -14.17 1.34 18.17
N THR A 406 -15.39 1.68 17.69
CA THR A 406 -15.80 1.35 16.31
C THR A 406 -15.03 2.13 15.24
N HIS A 407 -14.63 3.36 15.52
CA HIS A 407 -13.78 4.15 14.61
C HIS A 407 -12.34 3.64 14.66
N GLY A 408 -11.75 3.54 15.87
CA GLY A 408 -10.36 3.16 16.07
C GLY A 408 -10.02 1.72 15.68
N MET A 409 -10.89 0.75 15.98
CA MET A 409 -10.66 -0.67 15.65
C MET A 409 -11.38 -1.13 14.36
N GLY A 410 -12.11 -0.23 13.69
CA GLY A 410 -12.84 -0.49 12.45
C GLY A 410 -12.33 0.38 11.31
N GLU A 411 -12.94 1.56 11.13
CA GLU A 411 -12.62 2.52 10.04
C GLU A 411 -11.12 2.84 9.94
N LEU A 412 -10.45 3.02 11.08
CA LEU A 412 -9.02 3.37 11.09
C LEU A 412 -8.15 2.17 10.71
N VAL A 413 -8.47 0.96 11.17
CA VAL A 413 -7.81 -0.29 10.72
C VAL A 413 -8.05 -0.52 9.23
N ASP A 414 -9.25 -0.23 8.73
CA ASP A 414 -9.58 -0.34 7.31
C ASP A 414 -8.66 0.56 6.46
N HIS A 415 -8.44 1.82 6.85
CA HIS A 415 -7.65 2.75 6.03
C HIS A 415 -6.13 2.71 6.27
N THR A 416 -5.64 2.34 7.46
CA THR A 416 -4.19 2.30 7.77
C THR A 416 -3.61 0.89 7.81
N GLY A 417 -4.39 -0.13 8.12
CA GLY A 417 -3.95 -1.53 8.18
C GLY A 417 -3.26 -2.06 6.93
N PRO A 418 -3.74 -1.77 5.69
CA PRO A 418 -3.06 -2.19 4.46
C PRO A 418 -1.65 -1.61 4.34
N TRP A 419 -1.49 -0.32 4.67
CA TRP A 419 -0.19 0.36 4.65
C TRP A 419 0.75 -0.17 5.73
N ILE A 420 0.25 -0.47 6.94
CA ILE A 420 1.02 -1.04 8.05
C ILE A 420 1.50 -2.46 7.70
N LEU A 421 0.62 -3.30 7.16
CA LEU A 421 0.98 -4.65 6.71
C LEU A 421 2.03 -4.63 5.59
N PHE A 422 1.87 -3.73 4.62
CA PHE A 422 2.83 -3.56 3.52
C PHE A 422 4.20 -3.07 4.02
N GLY A 423 4.24 -2.15 4.99
CA GLY A 423 5.47 -1.70 5.64
C GLY A 423 6.19 -2.83 6.39
N LEU A 424 5.47 -3.60 7.20
CA LEU A 424 6.00 -4.77 7.93
C LEU A 424 6.56 -5.83 6.97
N LEU A 425 5.84 -6.15 5.90
CA LEU A 425 6.30 -7.11 4.88
C LEU A 425 7.58 -6.64 4.17
N ILE A 426 7.69 -5.35 3.85
CA ILE A 426 8.91 -4.79 3.24
C ILE A 426 10.10 -4.86 4.22
N ALA A 427 9.91 -4.50 5.50
CA ALA A 427 10.99 -4.58 6.48
C ALA A 427 11.46 -6.03 6.69
N ALA A 428 10.54 -6.98 6.85
CA ALA A 428 10.85 -8.39 6.99
C ALA A 428 11.60 -8.94 5.76
N ALA A 429 11.15 -8.61 4.55
CA ALA A 429 11.80 -9.03 3.31
C ALA A 429 13.19 -8.39 3.11
N MET A 430 13.43 -7.19 3.66
CA MET A 430 14.71 -6.48 3.52
C MET A 430 15.74 -6.88 4.59
N GLN A 431 15.33 -7.36 5.75
CA GLN A 431 16.22 -7.69 6.88
C GLN A 431 17.36 -8.67 6.51
N PRO A 432 17.12 -9.79 5.78
CA PRO A 432 18.20 -10.69 5.34
C PRO A 432 19.29 -10.02 4.49
N PHE A 433 18.94 -9.01 3.68
CA PHE A 433 19.90 -8.32 2.81
C PHE A 433 20.88 -7.42 3.58
N LEU A 434 20.54 -7.01 4.80
CA LEU A 434 21.38 -6.14 5.63
C LEU A 434 22.54 -6.89 6.32
N GLY A 435 22.42 -8.19 6.54
CA GLY A 435 23.43 -8.99 7.27
C GLY A 435 24.68 -9.36 6.47
N ASN A 436 24.59 -9.40 5.13
CA ASN A 436 25.58 -10.04 4.25
C ASN A 436 26.86 -9.21 3.98
N GLY A 437 27.37 -8.48 4.98
CA GLY A 437 28.63 -7.74 4.89
C GLY A 437 28.67 -6.57 3.90
N MET A 438 27.55 -6.25 3.25
CA MET A 438 27.44 -5.28 2.14
C MET A 438 27.93 -3.87 2.52
N LEU A 439 27.87 -3.51 3.81
CA LEU A 439 28.38 -2.26 4.38
C LEU A 439 29.90 -2.09 4.20
N SER A 440 30.67 -3.17 4.14
CA SER A 440 32.14 -3.13 4.07
C SER A 440 32.72 -2.57 2.76
N GLN A 441 31.87 -2.34 1.74
CA GLN A 441 32.27 -1.85 0.42
C GLN A 441 31.85 -0.39 0.16
N ILE A 442 31.27 0.30 1.15
CA ILE A 442 30.81 1.68 1.00
C ILE A 442 32.02 2.64 0.92
N PRO A 443 32.12 3.51 -0.10
CA PRO A 443 33.17 4.52 -0.16
C PRO A 443 33.07 5.53 1.00
N ALA A 444 34.21 5.91 1.58
CA ALA A 444 34.26 6.85 2.69
C ALA A 444 33.48 8.15 2.41
N GLY A 445 32.64 8.56 3.37
CA GLY A 445 31.76 9.72 3.25
C GLY A 445 30.40 9.45 2.59
N TRP A 446 30.21 8.32 1.89
CA TRP A 446 28.89 7.91 1.39
C TRP A 446 28.04 7.16 2.43
N GLU A 447 28.63 6.72 3.53
CA GLU A 447 27.93 6.05 4.63
C GLU A 447 26.72 6.86 5.13
N VAL A 448 26.91 8.14 5.47
CA VAL A 448 25.87 9.00 6.05
C VAL A 448 24.64 9.14 5.12
N PRO A 449 24.77 9.55 3.84
CA PRO A 449 23.63 9.60 2.94
C PRO A 449 23.09 8.21 2.56
N LEU A 450 23.90 7.15 2.52
CA LEU A 450 23.39 5.82 2.24
C LEU A 450 22.58 5.26 3.41
N PHE A 451 23.01 5.45 4.66
CA PHE A 451 22.26 5.02 5.85
C PHE A 451 20.96 5.82 6.03
N ALA A 452 20.98 7.13 5.74
CA ALA A 452 19.75 7.92 5.65
C ALA A 452 18.79 7.39 4.57
N LEU A 453 19.31 6.99 3.41
CA LEU A 453 18.51 6.44 2.32
C LEU A 453 17.98 5.03 2.61
N LEU A 454 18.75 4.21 3.33
CA LEU A 454 18.34 2.88 3.78
C LEU A 454 17.27 2.95 4.88
N GLY A 455 17.38 3.91 5.81
CA GLY A 455 16.36 4.11 6.84
C GLY A 455 15.00 4.52 6.27
N MET A 456 14.96 5.43 5.29
CA MET A 456 13.69 6.00 4.77
C MET A 456 12.61 4.99 4.30
N PRO A 457 12.90 3.88 3.60
CA PRO A 457 11.90 2.85 3.29
C PRO A 457 11.74 1.80 4.41
N LEU A 458 12.73 1.63 5.29
CA LEU A 458 12.76 0.55 6.26
C LEU A 458 11.86 0.83 7.46
N TYR A 459 10.81 0.03 7.57
CA TYR A 459 9.80 0.12 8.62
C TYR A 459 10.32 -0.48 9.94
N VAL A 460 11.17 0.28 10.64
CA VAL A 460 11.84 -0.17 11.87
C VAL A 460 11.52 0.78 13.03
N CYS A 461 11.02 0.22 14.14
CA CYS A 461 10.77 0.94 15.38
C CYS A 461 12.08 1.48 15.99
N ALA A 462 12.04 2.60 16.71
CA ALA A 462 13.24 3.12 17.39
C ALA A 462 13.88 2.10 18.34
N SER A 463 13.05 1.26 18.98
CA SER A 463 13.45 0.09 19.77
C SER A 463 14.31 -0.89 18.96
N GLY A 464 13.76 -1.62 17.98
CA GLY A 464 14.53 -2.53 17.11
C GLY A 464 15.69 -1.89 16.31
N ALA A 465 15.60 -0.62 15.92
CA ALA A 465 16.69 0.08 15.22
C ALA A 465 17.94 0.28 16.09
N THR A 466 17.78 0.36 17.42
CA THR A 466 18.87 0.72 18.32
C THR A 466 19.89 -0.41 18.54
N PRO A 467 19.50 -1.68 18.81
CA PRO A 467 20.43 -2.82 18.79
C PRO A 467 21.10 -3.04 17.44
N LEU A 468 20.36 -2.93 16.33
CA LEU A 468 20.91 -3.08 14.98
C LEU A 468 22.05 -2.08 14.72
N ILE A 469 21.83 -0.81 15.08
CA ILE A 469 22.85 0.23 14.94
C ILE A 469 23.98 0.10 15.96
N ALA A 470 23.73 -0.40 17.17
CA ALA A 470 24.81 -0.71 18.12
C ALA A 470 25.75 -1.81 17.58
N VAL A 471 25.21 -2.85 16.92
CA VAL A 471 25.99 -3.88 16.22
C VAL A 471 26.76 -3.29 15.03
N PHE A 472 26.14 -2.42 14.23
CA PHE A 472 26.84 -1.76 13.12
C PHE A 472 27.94 -0.79 13.56
N LEU A 473 27.75 -0.06 14.67
CA LEU A 473 28.81 0.73 15.32
C LEU A 473 29.97 -0.15 15.78
N PHE A 474 29.68 -1.32 16.37
CA PHE A 474 30.70 -2.31 16.74
C PHE A 474 31.46 -2.86 15.53
N HIS A 475 30.82 -2.96 14.37
CA HIS A 475 31.46 -3.31 13.09
C HIS A 475 32.08 -2.12 12.34
N GLY A 476 32.21 -0.94 12.96
CA GLY A 476 32.98 0.19 12.44
C GLY A 476 32.22 1.16 11.53
N VAL A 477 30.89 1.11 11.48
CA VAL A 477 30.08 2.15 10.82
C VAL A 477 30.22 3.49 11.56
N SER A 478 30.36 4.60 10.83
CA SER A 478 30.59 5.90 11.49
C SER A 478 29.37 6.40 12.32
N PRO A 479 29.60 7.09 13.46
CA PRO A 479 28.54 7.57 14.36
C PRO A 479 27.46 8.43 13.69
N GLY A 480 27.83 9.18 12.66
CA GLY A 480 26.93 9.99 11.83
C GLY A 480 26.02 9.16 10.92
N ALA A 481 26.49 8.03 10.40
CA ALA A 481 25.68 7.11 9.61
C ALA A 481 24.72 6.32 10.51
N ALA A 482 25.21 5.89 11.68
CA ALA A 482 24.39 5.35 12.76
C ALA A 482 23.25 6.30 13.17
N LEU A 483 23.56 7.56 13.48
CA LEU A 483 22.54 8.58 13.78
C LEU A 483 21.58 8.78 12.61
N ALA A 484 22.09 8.82 11.38
CA ALA A 484 21.27 9.10 10.22
C ALA A 484 20.21 8.02 9.97
N PHE A 485 20.53 6.75 10.21
CA PHE A 485 19.57 5.65 10.19
C PHE A 485 18.60 5.72 11.38
N LEU A 486 19.12 5.98 12.59
CA LEU A 486 18.31 6.03 13.83
C LEU A 486 17.21 7.10 13.83
N ILE A 487 17.34 8.13 12.98
CA ILE A 487 16.31 9.17 12.76
C ILE A 487 15.47 8.91 11.50
N THR A 488 16.03 8.33 10.43
CA THR A 488 15.23 8.12 9.20
C THR A 488 14.28 6.94 9.31
N GLY A 489 14.68 5.82 9.92
CA GLY A 489 13.83 4.61 10.03
C GLY A 489 12.56 4.78 10.87
N PRO A 490 12.62 5.36 12.08
CA PRO A 490 11.43 5.55 12.89
C PRO A 490 10.59 6.78 12.45
N ALA A 491 11.21 7.89 12.06
CA ALA A 491 10.48 9.07 11.60
C ALA A 491 9.86 8.95 10.20
N THR A 492 10.40 8.09 9.32
CA THR A 492 9.95 7.96 7.92
C THR A 492 9.91 6.50 7.47
N ASN A 493 8.85 6.10 6.77
CA ASN A 493 8.68 4.75 6.23
C ASN A 493 7.55 4.74 5.19
N VAL A 494 7.36 3.62 4.49
CA VAL A 494 6.35 3.46 3.43
C VAL A 494 4.93 3.80 3.89
N THR A 495 4.52 3.39 5.10
CA THR A 495 3.21 3.68 5.68
C THR A 495 3.01 5.17 5.94
N THR A 496 4.03 5.84 6.50
CA THR A 496 4.04 7.29 6.72
C THR A 496 3.93 8.03 5.38
N PHE A 497 4.70 7.65 4.36
CA PHE A 497 4.61 8.28 3.03
C PHE A 497 3.25 8.07 2.37
N GLY A 498 2.64 6.89 2.50
CA GLY A 498 1.29 6.61 1.99
C GLY A 498 0.23 7.51 2.61
N VAL A 499 0.20 7.61 3.94
CA VAL A 499 -0.79 8.44 4.65
C VAL A 499 -0.54 9.93 4.45
N LEU A 500 0.71 10.40 4.37
CA LEU A 500 1.01 11.79 3.99
C LEU A 500 0.60 12.11 2.55
N SER A 501 0.80 11.17 1.62
CA SER A 501 0.39 11.34 0.22
C SER A 501 -1.12 11.45 0.07
N ARG A 502 -1.88 10.73 0.92
CA ARG A 502 -3.34 10.75 0.96
C ARG A 502 -3.91 11.98 1.66
N LEU A 503 -3.30 12.44 2.76
CA LEU A 503 -3.80 13.58 3.55
C LEU A 503 -3.37 14.95 3.02
N HIS A 504 -2.20 15.06 2.36
CA HIS A 504 -1.63 16.34 1.92
C HIS A 504 -1.09 16.33 0.48
N GLY A 505 -1.28 15.22 -0.25
CA GLY A 505 -0.81 15.05 -1.62
C GLY A 505 0.64 14.53 -1.71
N PRO A 506 0.99 13.76 -2.77
CA PRO A 506 2.31 13.12 -2.89
C PRO A 506 3.47 14.11 -2.96
N LYS A 507 3.23 15.36 -3.40
CA LYS A 507 4.23 16.43 -3.40
C LYS A 507 4.70 16.79 -1.98
N ILE A 508 3.79 16.74 -0.99
CA ILE A 508 4.11 17.01 0.42
C ILE A 508 4.81 15.80 1.06
N ALA A 509 4.41 14.57 0.70
CA ALA A 509 5.10 13.35 1.11
C ALA A 509 6.56 13.31 0.61
N ALA A 510 6.80 13.62 -0.67
CA ALA A 510 8.14 13.72 -1.24
C ALA A 510 8.97 14.84 -0.61
N ALA A 511 8.36 16.02 -0.37
CA ALA A 511 9.02 17.11 0.33
C ALA A 511 9.40 16.74 1.77
N PHE A 512 8.54 16.01 2.49
CA PHE A 512 8.80 15.52 3.84
C PHE A 512 10.01 14.57 3.87
N GLY A 513 10.04 13.56 2.98
CA GLY A 513 11.18 12.65 2.86
C GLY A 513 12.47 13.39 2.52
N GLY A 514 12.45 14.26 1.51
CA GLY A 514 13.61 15.07 1.11
C GLY A 514 14.12 16.01 2.20
N ALA A 515 13.23 16.64 2.97
CA ALA A 515 13.61 17.51 4.08
C ALA A 515 14.23 16.72 5.24
N THR A 516 13.60 15.61 5.65
CA THR A 516 14.15 14.73 6.70
C THR A 516 15.50 14.17 6.28
N PHE A 517 15.64 13.69 5.04
CA PHE A 517 16.91 13.21 4.48
C PHE A 517 18.01 14.26 4.56
N VAL A 518 17.80 15.46 3.97
CA VAL A 518 18.83 16.50 3.93
C VAL A 518 19.25 16.96 5.32
N ILE A 519 18.29 17.20 6.22
CA ILE A 519 18.57 17.69 7.57
C ILE A 519 19.27 16.60 8.40
N THR A 520 18.84 15.34 8.28
CA THR A 520 19.45 14.21 8.98
C THR A 520 20.86 13.90 8.47
N VAL A 521 21.13 14.02 7.16
CA VAL A 521 22.49 13.88 6.60
C VAL A 521 23.42 14.99 7.09
N LEU A 522 22.93 16.24 7.17
CA LEU A 522 23.72 17.34 7.76
C LEU A 522 24.03 17.11 9.25
N LEU A 523 23.07 16.60 10.03
CA LEU A 523 23.28 16.23 11.44
C LEU A 523 24.20 15.02 11.60
N GLY A 524 24.15 14.05 10.69
CA GLY A 524 25.08 12.91 10.63
C GLY A 524 26.52 13.37 10.37
N PHE A 525 26.75 14.23 9.38
CA PHE A 525 28.08 14.79 9.15
C PHE A 525 28.58 15.66 10.33
N ALA A 526 27.70 16.44 10.97
CA ALA A 526 28.03 17.15 12.20
C ALA A 526 28.40 16.19 13.34
N THR A 527 27.77 15.02 13.42
CA THR A 527 28.04 14.00 14.42
C THR A 527 29.39 13.31 14.20
N ASN A 528 29.75 12.99 12.95
CA ASN A 528 31.11 12.51 12.61
C ASN A 528 32.20 13.54 12.94
N TRP A 529 31.89 14.84 12.93
CA TRP A 529 32.82 15.90 13.34
C TRP A 529 32.91 16.06 14.87
N LEU A 530 31.81 15.83 15.61
CA LEU A 530 31.75 15.91 17.07
C LEU A 530 32.27 14.64 17.77
N VAL A 531 32.11 13.48 17.14
CA VAL A 531 32.48 12.15 17.66
C VAL A 531 33.24 11.39 16.55
N PRO A 532 34.52 11.75 16.29
CA PRO A 532 35.34 11.09 15.27
C PRO A 532 35.83 9.69 15.71
N GLU A 533 35.91 9.46 17.02
CA GLU A 533 36.20 8.16 17.64
C GLU A 533 35.06 7.82 18.60
N PHE A 534 34.53 6.60 18.49
CA PHE A 534 33.45 6.08 19.35
C PHE A 534 33.84 4.68 19.82
N ASP A 535 33.76 4.44 21.13
CA ASP A 535 34.04 3.15 21.75
C ASP A 535 32.72 2.37 21.95
N PRO A 536 32.45 1.33 21.14
CA PRO A 536 31.17 0.63 21.15
C PRO A 536 31.06 -0.30 22.36
N LYS A 537 30.07 -0.05 23.22
CA LYS A 537 29.76 -0.94 24.36
C LYS A 537 29.35 -2.33 23.86
N PRO A 538 29.77 -3.43 24.52
CA PRO A 538 29.39 -4.77 24.11
C PRO A 538 27.87 -4.97 24.25
N VAL A 539 27.22 -5.32 23.13
CA VAL A 539 25.77 -5.53 23.07
C VAL A 539 25.40 -6.86 23.73
N ILE A 540 24.80 -6.80 24.91
CA ILE A 540 24.10 -7.93 25.51
C ILE A 540 22.65 -7.92 24.98
N GLY A 541 22.38 -8.76 23.98
CA GLY A 541 21.02 -8.96 23.48
C GLY A 541 20.21 -9.85 24.41
N GLU A 542 19.33 -9.27 25.23
CA GLU A 542 18.30 -10.06 25.90
C GLU A 542 17.20 -10.45 24.90
N HIS A 543 17.13 -11.75 24.59
CA HIS A 543 15.99 -12.30 23.85
C HIS A 543 14.74 -12.31 24.76
N HIS A 544 14.00 -11.19 24.77
CA HIS A 544 12.72 -11.10 25.46
C HIS A 544 11.68 -12.02 24.81
N HIS A 545 11.52 -13.23 25.36
CA HIS A 545 10.42 -14.13 24.99
C HIS A 545 9.07 -13.41 25.10
N GLY A 546 8.22 -13.58 24.09
CA GLY A 546 6.93 -12.87 23.97
C GLY A 546 6.11 -12.93 25.25
N SER A 547 5.98 -11.78 25.90
CA SER A 547 5.20 -11.63 27.12
C SER A 547 3.71 -11.90 26.88
N LEU A 548 2.94 -12.19 27.94
CA LEU A 548 1.49 -12.34 27.85
C LEU A 548 0.80 -11.11 27.21
N LEU A 549 1.39 -9.91 27.39
CA LEU A 549 0.94 -8.69 26.73
C LEU A 549 1.22 -8.72 25.22
N GLN A 550 2.46 -9.01 24.80
CA GLN A 550 2.82 -9.09 23.37
C GLN A 550 2.01 -10.17 22.63
N ASN A 551 1.90 -11.38 23.21
CA ASN A 551 1.14 -12.47 22.61
C ASN A 551 -0.36 -12.13 22.52
N GLY A 552 -0.93 -11.54 23.57
CA GLY A 552 -2.33 -11.10 23.60
C GLY A 552 -2.63 -9.97 22.61
N SER A 553 -1.78 -8.94 22.55
CA SER A 553 -1.89 -7.86 21.58
C SER A 553 -1.70 -8.34 20.15
N THR A 554 -0.81 -9.31 19.90
CA THR A 554 -0.61 -9.93 18.58
C THR A 554 -1.85 -10.67 18.13
N ALA A 555 -2.46 -11.49 19.00
CA ALA A 555 -3.74 -12.14 18.71
C ALA A 555 -4.86 -11.13 18.41
N ILE A 556 -4.96 -10.04 19.16
CA ILE A 556 -5.93 -8.95 18.92
C ILE A 556 -5.67 -8.28 17.56
N LEU A 557 -4.41 -7.95 17.23
CA LEU A 557 -4.05 -7.31 15.98
C LEU A 557 -4.35 -8.20 14.77
N ILE A 558 -4.01 -9.49 14.83
CA ILE A 558 -4.31 -10.50 13.81
C ILE A 558 -5.83 -10.63 13.63
N LEU A 559 -6.61 -10.64 14.71
CA LEU A 559 -8.08 -10.67 14.63
C LEU A 559 -8.65 -9.40 14.00
N MET A 560 -8.13 -8.21 14.32
CA MET A 560 -8.57 -6.93 13.75
C MET A 560 -8.25 -6.83 12.25
N PHE A 561 -7.01 -7.11 11.85
CA PHE A 561 -6.57 -7.05 10.45
C PHE A 561 -7.22 -8.17 9.63
N GLY A 562 -7.25 -9.38 10.16
CA GLY A 562 -7.92 -10.53 9.56
C GLY A 562 -9.42 -10.31 9.37
N TYR A 563 -10.11 -9.70 10.34
CA TYR A 563 -11.53 -9.33 10.19
C TYR A 563 -11.76 -8.25 9.12
N SER A 564 -10.92 -7.20 9.08
CA SER A 564 -10.97 -6.18 8.03
C SER A 564 -10.81 -6.81 6.64
N TRP A 565 -9.75 -7.60 6.46
CA TRP A 565 -9.39 -8.28 5.21
C TRP A 565 -10.46 -9.30 4.77
N LEU A 566 -10.97 -10.13 5.68
CA LEU A 566 -11.98 -11.15 5.41
C LEU A 566 -13.37 -10.53 5.10
N ARG A 567 -13.71 -9.40 5.75
CA ARG A 567 -14.97 -8.66 5.49
C ARG A 567 -14.93 -7.87 4.18
N ARG A 568 -13.76 -7.32 3.79
CA ARG A 568 -13.62 -6.45 2.62
C ARG A 568 -13.21 -7.18 1.35
N GLY A 569 -12.39 -8.22 1.46
CA GLY A 569 -11.64 -8.76 0.33
C GLY A 569 -10.27 -8.08 0.18
N ALA A 570 -9.27 -8.86 -0.26
CA ALA A 570 -7.89 -8.43 -0.40
C ALA A 570 -7.73 -7.33 -1.46
N ARG A 571 -8.57 -7.28 -2.51
CA ARG A 571 -8.50 -6.19 -3.49
C ARG A 571 -9.03 -4.87 -2.92
N ALA A 572 -10.15 -4.91 -2.19
CA ALA A 572 -10.69 -3.73 -1.53
C ALA A 572 -9.81 -3.26 -0.35
N PHE A 573 -9.01 -4.15 0.25
CA PHE A 573 -8.01 -3.85 1.26
C PHE A 573 -6.74 -3.24 0.64
N LEU A 574 -6.14 -3.87 -0.37
CA LEU A 574 -4.91 -3.39 -1.03
C LEU A 574 -5.13 -2.21 -2.00
N GLY A 575 -6.37 -1.95 -2.44
CA GLY A 575 -6.73 -0.74 -3.18
C GLY A 575 -6.47 0.55 -2.40
N GLU A 576 -6.36 0.47 -1.07
CA GLU A 576 -5.91 1.56 -0.21
C GLU A 576 -4.44 1.97 -0.46
N LEU A 577 -3.63 1.11 -1.09
CA LEU A 577 -2.26 1.39 -1.51
C LEU A 577 -2.21 2.09 -2.88
N ILE A 578 -3.13 1.72 -3.79
CA ILE A 578 -3.11 2.10 -5.22
C ILE A 578 -3.82 3.43 -5.47
N THR A 579 -4.78 3.81 -4.61
CA THR A 579 -5.55 5.06 -4.70
C THR A 579 -4.71 6.30 -4.35
N GLN A 580 -3.83 6.68 -5.28
CA GLN A 580 -3.19 7.99 -5.34
C GLN A 580 -4.15 8.98 -6.01
N GLY A 581 -4.33 10.15 -5.42
CA GLY A 581 -5.43 11.06 -5.73
C GLY A 581 -5.50 11.46 -7.21
N HIS A 582 -6.54 10.98 -7.90
CA HIS A 582 -6.92 11.41 -9.25
C HIS A 582 -8.38 11.89 -9.34
N ASP A 583 -9.06 12.01 -8.20
CA ASP A 583 -10.41 12.57 -8.04
C ASP A 583 -10.37 14.11 -8.16
N HIS A 584 -10.04 14.57 -9.37
CA HIS A 584 -10.31 15.93 -9.82
C HIS A 584 -11.66 15.94 -10.55
N ASP A 585 -12.73 15.77 -9.78
CA ASP A 585 -14.10 15.89 -10.30
C ASP A 585 -14.37 17.33 -10.72
N HIS A 586 -14.19 17.57 -12.03
CA HIS A 586 -14.55 18.79 -12.72
C HIS A 586 -16.06 18.80 -13.05
N ASP A 587 -16.90 18.67 -12.01
CA ASP A 587 -18.34 18.88 -12.14
C ASP A 587 -18.61 20.39 -12.31
N HIS A 588 -18.59 20.83 -13.58
CA HIS A 588 -18.87 22.19 -13.99
C HIS A 588 -20.38 22.47 -13.98
N ASP A 589 -20.74 23.70 -13.55
CA ASP A 589 -22.11 24.24 -13.56
C ASP A 589 -22.86 23.98 -14.87
N HIS A 590 -23.91 23.15 -14.82
CA HIS A 590 -24.84 22.91 -15.93
C HIS A 590 -26.30 23.14 -15.53
N GLY A 591 -26.65 24.42 -15.44
CA GLY A 591 -27.89 24.95 -16.03
C GLY A 591 -29.22 24.66 -15.34
N HIS A 592 -29.84 25.71 -14.77
CA HIS A 592 -31.23 25.66 -14.34
C HIS A 592 -32.19 25.37 -15.52
N GLY A 593 -32.81 24.20 -15.52
CA GLY A 593 -33.95 23.85 -16.38
C GLY A 593 -35.25 23.78 -15.59
N HIS A 594 -36.13 24.77 -15.70
CA HIS A 594 -37.45 24.73 -15.07
C HIS A 594 -38.39 23.75 -15.80
N GLY A 595 -39.00 22.82 -15.07
CA GLY A 595 -40.00 21.86 -15.59
C GLY A 595 -41.07 21.57 -14.55
N HIS A 596 -42.32 21.95 -14.85
CA HIS A 596 -43.42 22.00 -13.88
C HIS A 596 -43.87 20.63 -13.35
N ALA A 597 -44.21 20.58 -12.05
CA ALA A 597 -44.93 19.45 -11.48
C ALA A 597 -46.41 19.46 -11.90
N HIS A 598 -46.94 18.31 -12.29
CA HIS A 598 -48.38 18.07 -12.46
C HIS A 598 -48.79 16.78 -11.74
N HIS A 599 -49.72 16.90 -10.80
CA HIS A 599 -50.44 15.76 -10.24
C HIS A 599 -51.47 15.25 -11.26
N HIS A 600 -51.61 13.94 -11.38
CA HIS A 600 -52.91 13.33 -11.72
C HIS A 600 -53.12 12.05 -10.90
N HIS A 601 -54.38 11.80 -10.53
CA HIS A 601 -54.81 10.56 -9.89
C HIS A 601 -54.89 9.43 -10.93
N GLY A 602 -54.71 8.18 -10.50
CA GLY A 602 -54.91 7.01 -11.36
C GLY A 602 -56.36 6.53 -11.37
N ASP A 603 -56.69 5.70 -12.36
CA ASP A 603 -57.78 4.72 -12.31
C ASP A 603 -57.43 3.50 -13.19
N CYS A 604 -58.32 2.51 -13.25
CA CYS A 604 -58.04 1.14 -13.70
C CYS A 604 -58.39 0.89 -15.19
N GLY A 605 -57.75 -0.11 -15.83
CA GLY A 605 -58.41 -0.84 -16.94
C GLY A 605 -57.56 -1.40 -18.09
N HIS A 606 -57.36 -2.73 -18.06
CA HIS A 606 -57.38 -3.69 -19.18
C HIS A 606 -56.36 -3.70 -20.34
N ASP A 607 -56.29 -4.89 -20.95
CA ASP A 607 -55.44 -5.35 -22.04
C ASP A 607 -55.61 -4.60 -23.38
N HIS A 608 -54.54 -4.56 -24.18
CA HIS A 608 -54.37 -5.49 -25.31
C HIS A 608 -52.92 -5.44 -25.85
N GLY A 609 -52.41 -6.60 -26.29
CA GLY A 609 -51.04 -6.73 -26.78
C GLY A 609 -50.97 -6.92 -28.31
N HIS A 610 -49.99 -6.28 -28.94
CA HIS A 610 -49.43 -6.69 -30.23
C HIS A 610 -47.92 -6.43 -30.20
N GLY A 611 -47.14 -7.37 -30.74
CA GLY A 611 -45.68 -7.23 -30.87
C GLY A 611 -45.27 -7.11 -32.33
N HIS A 612 -44.32 -6.22 -32.62
CA HIS A 612 -43.60 -6.19 -33.88
C HIS A 612 -42.09 -6.01 -33.62
N LYS A 613 -41.27 -6.81 -34.31
CA LYS A 613 -39.86 -6.49 -34.53
C LYS A 613 -39.78 -5.48 -35.66
N HIS A 614 -38.88 -4.50 -35.57
CA HIS A 614 -38.23 -3.98 -36.76
C HIS A 614 -36.72 -3.87 -36.53
N ASP A 615 -35.99 -4.21 -37.59
CA ASP A 615 -34.54 -4.09 -37.76
C ASP A 615 -34.26 -2.79 -38.54
N HIS A 616 -33.10 -2.70 -39.19
CA HIS A 616 -32.54 -1.55 -39.93
C HIS A 616 -31.77 -0.56 -39.02
N GLY A 617 -30.64 -0.01 -39.46
CA GLY A 617 -29.93 -0.25 -40.71
C GLY A 617 -29.03 0.95 -41.05
N HIS A 618 -27.81 0.71 -41.53
CA HIS A 618 -26.86 1.78 -41.85
C HIS A 618 -27.39 2.74 -42.92
N HIS A 619 -27.07 4.03 -42.77
CA HIS A 619 -26.64 4.86 -43.89
C HIS A 619 -25.54 5.84 -43.45
N GLN A 620 -24.51 5.98 -44.28
CA GLN A 620 -23.49 7.03 -44.20
C GLN A 620 -23.98 8.26 -44.97
N HIS A 621 -23.45 9.43 -44.63
CA HIS A 621 -23.31 10.56 -45.56
C HIS A 621 -22.06 11.36 -45.21
N ASP A 622 -21.22 11.60 -46.21
CA ASP A 622 -19.98 12.39 -46.14
C ASP A 622 -20.18 13.76 -46.84
N ASP A 623 -19.24 14.69 -46.60
CA ASP A 623 -19.02 15.98 -47.29
C ASP A 623 -20.15 17.06 -47.21
N HIS A 624 -19.88 18.38 -47.19
CA HIS A 624 -18.72 19.16 -47.67
C HIS A 624 -18.26 20.26 -46.66
N GLY A 625 -17.12 20.92 -46.94
CA GLY A 625 -16.52 22.00 -46.13
C GLY A 625 -16.54 23.41 -46.78
N HIS A 626 -15.47 24.19 -46.55
CA HIS A 626 -15.25 25.63 -46.89
C HIS A 626 -15.92 26.66 -45.94
N ASP A 627 -15.32 27.81 -45.59
CA ASP A 627 -13.89 28.20 -45.53
C ASP A 627 -13.68 29.51 -44.72
N HIS A 628 -12.42 29.94 -44.59
CA HIS A 628 -11.94 31.30 -44.27
C HIS A 628 -11.77 31.79 -42.79
N LYS A 629 -10.54 32.29 -42.60
CA LYS A 629 -9.93 33.20 -41.59
C LYS A 629 -9.83 34.61 -42.24
N PRO A 630 -9.23 35.69 -41.66
CA PRO A 630 -8.69 35.89 -40.29
C PRO A 630 -8.93 37.30 -39.63
N ASP A 631 -8.54 37.39 -38.34
CA ASP A 631 -7.85 38.49 -37.61
C ASP A 631 -8.40 39.97 -37.55
N ASP A 632 -7.69 40.77 -36.72
CA ASP A 632 -7.87 42.19 -36.32
C ASP A 632 -9.12 42.59 -35.49
N GLY A 633 -9.06 43.52 -34.52
CA GLY A 633 -7.90 44.20 -33.90
C GLY A 633 -8.29 45.48 -33.10
N HIS A 634 -7.57 45.78 -32.01
CA HIS A 634 -7.61 47.04 -31.21
C HIS A 634 -8.91 47.40 -30.43
N ASN A 635 -8.96 48.43 -29.55
CA ASN A 635 -8.09 48.86 -28.42
C ASN A 635 -8.80 49.99 -27.60
N HIS A 636 -8.42 50.22 -26.33
CA HIS A 636 -8.85 51.33 -25.41
C HIS A 636 -10.35 51.35 -25.00
N ALA A 637 -10.85 51.83 -23.84
CA ALA A 637 -10.40 52.55 -22.62
C ALA A 637 -11.03 53.97 -22.44
N HIS A 638 -11.28 54.37 -21.17
CA HIS A 638 -11.94 55.63 -20.69
C HIS A 638 -13.47 55.74 -20.91
N ASP A 639 -14.30 56.46 -20.12
CA ASP A 639 -14.06 57.24 -18.88
C ASP A 639 -15.30 57.30 -17.94
N GLN A 640 -15.24 58.12 -16.87
CA GLN A 640 -16.26 58.37 -15.81
C GLN A 640 -17.35 59.39 -16.19
N GLY A 641 -18.48 59.48 -15.45
CA GLY A 641 -19.53 60.50 -15.67
C GLY A 641 -20.72 60.52 -14.69
N ASP A 642 -20.76 61.54 -13.82
CA ASP A 642 -21.61 61.79 -12.63
C ASP A 642 -23.16 61.96 -12.72
N CYS A 643 -23.80 61.75 -11.54
CA CYS A 643 -24.93 62.47 -10.87
C CYS A 643 -26.32 62.74 -11.52
N ALA A 644 -27.40 62.49 -10.73
CA ALA A 644 -28.40 63.52 -10.30
C ALA A 644 -29.47 63.03 -9.26
N HIS A 645 -30.10 64.03 -8.60
CA HIS A 645 -31.16 64.10 -7.57
C HIS A 645 -32.57 63.46 -7.91
N ASP A 646 -33.64 63.41 -7.08
CA ASP A 646 -33.97 64.12 -5.81
C ASP A 646 -35.01 63.43 -4.85
N HIS A 647 -35.45 64.16 -3.80
CA HIS A 647 -36.51 63.94 -2.76
C HIS A 647 -37.84 63.23 -3.18
N GLY A 648 -38.71 62.68 -2.31
CA GLY A 648 -38.90 62.65 -0.82
C GLY A 648 -40.39 62.26 -0.48
N VAL A 649 -41.06 62.35 0.69
CA VAL A 649 -40.84 62.64 2.13
C VAL A 649 -42.07 62.10 2.95
N GLY A 650 -41.95 61.56 4.19
CA GLY A 650 -43.12 61.19 5.03
C GLY A 650 -42.85 60.84 6.52
N LYS A 651 -43.58 61.47 7.48
CA LYS A 651 -43.40 61.42 8.96
C LYS A 651 -44.30 60.37 9.65
N GLY A 652 -44.12 59.90 10.91
CA GLY A 652 -43.10 60.15 11.97
C GLY A 652 -43.63 59.91 13.41
N ARG A 653 -42.78 60.10 14.45
CA ARG A 653 -42.97 59.89 15.95
C ARG A 653 -42.76 58.45 16.46
N GLY A 654 -42.25 58.20 17.69
CA GLY A 654 -41.59 59.07 18.68
C GLY A 654 -41.75 58.64 20.17
N HIS A 655 -40.71 58.85 21.01
CA HIS A 655 -40.57 58.47 22.45
C HIS A 655 -40.38 56.97 22.77
N HIS A 656 -39.64 56.54 23.82
CA HIS A 656 -38.73 57.26 24.74
C HIS A 656 -37.62 56.31 25.27
N ASN A 657 -36.61 56.85 25.95
CA ASN A 657 -35.55 56.09 26.65
C ASN A 657 -35.58 56.43 28.16
N LYS A 658 -35.15 55.52 29.04
CA LYS A 658 -34.83 55.83 30.44
C LYS A 658 -33.86 54.82 31.07
N GLU A 659 -33.03 55.30 32.01
CA GLU A 659 -31.87 54.59 32.53
C GLU A 659 -32.20 53.51 33.57
N GLY A 660 -31.65 52.31 33.36
CA GLY A 660 -30.89 51.60 34.40
C GLY A 660 -29.41 51.76 34.04
N ARG A 661 -28.56 52.10 35.02
CA ARG A 661 -27.20 52.65 34.78
C ARG A 661 -26.18 51.61 34.34
#